data_AF-A0A0S4KP09-F1
#
_entry.id   AF-A0A0S4KP09-F1
#
_cell.length_a   1.000
_cell.length_b   1.000
_cell.length_c   1.000
_cell.angle_alpha   90.00
_cell.angle_beta   90.00
_cell.angle_gamma   90.00
#
_symmetry.space_group_name_H-M   'P 1'
#
loop_
_entity.id
_entity.type
_entity.pdbx_description
1 polymer ?
#
loop_
_entity_poly.entity_id
_entity_poly.type
_entity_poly.pdbx_seq_one_letter_code
_entity_poly.pdbx_strand_id
1 'polypeptide(L)'
;MAAATNGYDAGVDVLPLHLMNGTNKQLSAQIAHFEGEADKAQLESDEHRDRLKFMQDHLGNVKAEILNTQALYEAKRREVQSEDHMCQLAERERGRLKQHLANLEVRKSELQEKLDAVQNRIFQGNLRMDEFKAAMNFNQEELEQWDLARKQKEDDGAVINRYQKADEAKTRDLTFTVEKLSKQVQRKRDELEEEVTATRAAQMELDKSAEDYKVVHQERQYLLKQWEEAVMAMHQRDNAIKAAGDRYQEGKQWLQKRANQLKARAEFHELEVTNTAELRSKISQEERVLSKYREDFGVLEKHLRDLEDEVDVVRNTLSKAQSDKSRLSANRDSLTNKRNEKENQFNRMQKQHEQVMSKSCCTPLSLTSNKWSARSTVQRESAPRRRSVSCKKRLRCFRRCTTTLASSTQSSRRQVKRVHEELRQTRHDTNRLEKEKKTTNDRLLELTLENESCTIELGKLTKSKDESLVQADVLKLQVERLKKLLTNRGGELMGLENRKEQLSITIAEREEEIKMHHEILRMEAKTAEDERRAIASELVDRSKQVVQLKNRFEVLMGRMDTDAGQMTHAQHIVKTAKEREELQTYGDTLDGDIKKAERELRKIDKTIATLRGSNSKFKHQFTKVTEGDDTLVQQKLLQQKNKELQAIVNRRTNEMKDFLRTEVSKMSELQDRQNDKAELEAGIAQLEVQRVALDKEIEEQRELVARYDVAIGKSRRTTETEIVKDIELLEEEEKQVSLVRLLMQVAQNHGEEVFRVVEGTLHRSGIEVPADSFGGDEGGDE
;
A
#
# COMPACT_ATOMS: atom_id res chain seq x y z
N MET A 1 -91.68 -95.13 -64.94
CA MET A 1 -91.19 -96.48 -65.28
C MET A 1 -91.63 -97.44 -64.19
N ALA A 2 -92.00 -98.67 -64.59
CA ALA A 2 -92.59 -99.75 -63.79
C ALA A 2 -94.08 -99.57 -63.47
N ALA A 3 -94.87 -100.24 -64.30
CA ALA A 3 -96.30 -100.46 -64.16
C ALA A 3 -96.60 -101.29 -62.91
N ALA A 4 -97.59 -100.84 -62.13
CA ALA A 4 -98.35 -101.67 -61.21
C ALA A 4 -99.83 -101.54 -61.59
N THR A 5 -100.18 -102.23 -62.67
CA THR A 5 -101.55 -102.64 -62.97
C THR A 5 -102.01 -103.57 -61.85
N ASN A 6 -102.52 -103.00 -60.76
CA ASN A 6 -103.19 -103.77 -59.73
C ASN A 6 -104.63 -103.99 -60.17
N GLY A 7 -104.94 -105.28 -60.35
CA GLY A 7 -106.18 -105.78 -60.90
C GLY A 7 -107.38 -105.22 -60.15
N TYR A 8 -108.37 -104.84 -60.94
CA TYR A 8 -109.76 -104.87 -60.53
C TYR A 8 -110.06 -106.30 -60.06
N ASP A 9 -109.93 -106.54 -58.76
CA ASP A 9 -110.52 -107.69 -58.10
C ASP A 9 -112.03 -107.44 -58.12
N ALA A 10 -112.67 -107.87 -59.21
CA ALA A 10 -114.11 -107.90 -59.38
C ALA A 10 -114.67 -108.98 -58.44
N GLY A 11 -114.57 -108.71 -57.14
CA GLY A 11 -114.86 -109.62 -56.05
C GLY A 11 -115.94 -109.08 -55.12
N VAL A 12 -117.06 -108.61 -55.68
CA VAL A 12 -118.33 -108.54 -54.93
C VAL A 12 -119.48 -108.89 -55.88
N ASP A 13 -119.80 -110.19 -55.87
CA ASP A 13 -121.14 -110.75 -55.97
C ASP A 13 -122.16 -109.95 -56.79
N VAL A 14 -121.97 -109.98 -58.11
CA VAL A 14 -123.02 -109.66 -59.06
C VAL A 14 -124.20 -110.59 -58.79
N LEU A 15 -125.29 -110.04 -58.23
CA LEU A 15 -126.55 -110.76 -58.06
C LEU A 15 -126.91 -111.45 -59.36
N PRO A 16 -127.43 -112.70 -59.34
CA PRO A 16 -127.85 -113.37 -60.55
C PRO A 16 -128.89 -112.50 -61.29
N LEU A 17 -128.48 -111.92 -62.43
CA LEU A 17 -129.28 -110.93 -63.18
C LEU A 17 -130.67 -111.46 -63.60
N HIS A 18 -130.92 -112.76 -63.52
CA HIS A 18 -132.21 -113.37 -63.87
C HIS A 18 -133.27 -113.31 -62.74
N LEU A 19 -132.90 -112.86 -61.54
CA LEU A 19 -133.79 -112.79 -60.36
C LEU A 19 -134.09 -111.35 -59.87
N MET A 20 -133.59 -110.32 -60.56
CA MET A 20 -133.83 -108.91 -60.21
C MET A 20 -134.84 -108.25 -61.16
N ASN A 21 -135.76 -107.45 -60.61
CA ASN A 21 -136.64 -106.57 -61.40
C ASN A 21 -135.81 -105.51 -62.17
N GLY A 22 -136.34 -104.99 -63.28
CA GLY A 22 -135.59 -104.09 -64.18
C GLY A 22 -135.06 -102.83 -63.50
N THR A 23 -135.77 -102.33 -62.49
CA THR A 23 -135.36 -101.17 -61.69
C THR A 23 -134.09 -101.44 -60.89
N ASN A 24 -133.94 -102.64 -60.29
CA ASN A 24 -132.79 -102.91 -59.43
C ASN A 24 -131.50 -103.16 -60.22
N LYS A 25 -131.60 -103.57 -61.49
CA LYS A 25 -130.42 -103.62 -62.40
C LYS A 25 -129.89 -102.23 -62.72
N GLN A 26 -130.78 -101.29 -63.00
CA GLN A 26 -130.39 -99.90 -63.26
C GLN A 26 -129.78 -99.25 -62.02
N LEU A 27 -130.35 -99.50 -60.84
CA LEU A 27 -129.79 -99.01 -59.58
C LEU A 27 -128.40 -99.60 -59.27
N SER A 28 -128.17 -100.89 -59.54
CA SER A 28 -126.85 -101.51 -59.32
C SER A 28 -125.79 -100.95 -60.27
N ALA A 29 -126.14 -100.69 -61.54
CA ALA A 29 -125.23 -100.04 -62.49
C ALA A 29 -124.93 -98.58 -62.11
N GLN A 30 -125.92 -97.86 -61.58
CA GLN A 30 -125.72 -96.50 -61.05
C GLN A 30 -124.81 -96.50 -59.81
N ILE A 31 -125.00 -97.47 -58.90
CA ILE A 31 -124.13 -97.62 -57.72
C ILE A 31 -122.68 -97.86 -58.14
N ALA A 32 -122.43 -98.80 -59.07
CA ALA A 32 -121.07 -99.07 -59.55
C ALA A 32 -120.42 -97.86 -60.25
N HIS A 33 -121.22 -97.06 -60.98
CA HIS A 33 -120.73 -95.81 -61.58
C HIS A 33 -120.35 -94.79 -60.50
N PHE A 34 -121.21 -94.57 -59.51
CA PHE A 34 -120.94 -93.64 -58.42
C PHE A 34 -119.80 -94.12 -57.51
N GLU A 35 -119.63 -95.42 -57.31
CA GLU A 35 -118.47 -96.00 -56.62
C GLU A 35 -117.18 -95.70 -57.40
N GLY A 36 -117.17 -95.89 -58.72
CA GLY A 36 -116.00 -95.54 -59.55
C GLY A 36 -115.69 -94.04 -59.61
N GLU A 37 -116.70 -93.17 -59.55
CA GLU A 37 -116.51 -91.72 -59.42
C GLU A 37 -116.03 -91.33 -58.02
N ALA A 38 -116.54 -92.00 -56.97
CA ALA A 38 -116.10 -91.78 -55.60
C ALA A 38 -114.63 -92.18 -55.41
N ASP A 39 -114.20 -93.32 -55.97
CA ASP A 39 -112.80 -93.76 -55.91
C ASP A 39 -111.85 -92.79 -56.62
N LYS A 40 -112.24 -92.26 -57.79
CA LYS A 40 -111.46 -91.23 -58.49
C LYS A 40 -111.37 -89.94 -57.69
N ALA A 41 -112.49 -89.44 -57.18
CA ALA A 41 -112.53 -88.25 -56.35
C ALA A 41 -111.73 -88.45 -55.05
N GLN A 42 -111.74 -89.65 -54.48
CA GLN A 42 -110.96 -90.01 -53.31
C GLN A 42 -109.46 -89.99 -53.62
N LEU A 43 -109.02 -90.56 -54.74
CA LEU A 43 -107.62 -90.52 -55.17
C LEU A 43 -107.13 -89.07 -55.38
N GLU A 44 -107.93 -88.24 -56.06
CA GLU A 44 -107.62 -86.81 -56.26
C GLU A 44 -107.56 -86.04 -54.93
N SER A 45 -108.47 -86.34 -54.00
CA SER A 45 -108.47 -85.77 -52.65
C SER A 45 -107.22 -86.17 -51.85
N ASP A 46 -106.81 -87.43 -51.96
CA ASP A 46 -105.63 -87.98 -51.31
C ASP A 46 -104.35 -87.32 -51.86
N GLU A 47 -104.23 -87.17 -53.18
CA GLU A 47 -103.12 -86.46 -53.83
C GLU A 47 -103.06 -84.98 -53.43
N HIS A 48 -104.20 -84.28 -53.40
CA HIS A 48 -104.28 -82.89 -52.95
C HIS A 48 -103.90 -82.74 -51.47
N ARG A 49 -104.31 -83.69 -50.63
CA ARG A 49 -103.98 -83.72 -49.21
C ARG A 49 -102.48 -83.96 -48.99
N ASP A 50 -101.87 -84.88 -49.73
CA ASP A 50 -100.42 -85.10 -49.66
C ASP A 50 -99.63 -83.90 -50.16
N ARG A 51 -100.08 -83.26 -51.24
CA ARG A 51 -99.47 -82.01 -51.73
C ARG A 51 -99.59 -80.88 -50.71
N LEU A 52 -100.76 -80.71 -50.09
CA LEU A 52 -100.96 -79.70 -49.05
C LEU A 52 -100.06 -79.96 -47.85
N LYS A 53 -99.92 -81.21 -47.42
CA LYS A 53 -99.02 -81.60 -46.35
C LYS A 53 -97.57 -81.26 -46.69
N PHE A 54 -97.10 -81.63 -47.89
CA PHE A 54 -95.76 -81.28 -48.35
C PHE A 54 -95.53 -79.75 -48.40
N MET A 55 -96.50 -78.98 -48.88
CA MET A 55 -96.40 -77.52 -48.90
C MET A 55 -96.41 -76.90 -47.50
N GLN A 56 -97.16 -77.47 -46.55
CA GLN A 56 -97.14 -77.07 -45.15
C GLN A 56 -95.78 -77.34 -44.50
N ASP A 57 -95.22 -78.54 -44.73
CA ASP A 57 -93.89 -78.91 -44.24
C ASP A 57 -92.81 -78.00 -44.86
N HIS A 58 -92.89 -77.74 -46.17
CA HIS A 58 -91.98 -76.80 -46.85
C HIS A 58 -92.11 -75.38 -46.31
N LEU A 59 -93.33 -74.88 -46.07
CA LEU A 59 -93.56 -73.58 -45.46
C LEU A 59 -92.99 -73.53 -44.02
N GLY A 60 -93.11 -74.62 -43.26
CA GLY A 60 -92.48 -74.78 -41.96
C GLY A 60 -90.96 -74.64 -42.04
N ASN A 61 -90.34 -75.32 -43.01
CA ASN A 61 -88.90 -75.23 -43.26
C ASN A 61 -88.48 -73.83 -43.70
N VAL A 62 -89.21 -73.18 -44.60
CA VAL A 62 -88.92 -71.80 -45.04
C VAL A 62 -89.02 -70.81 -43.87
N LYS A 63 -90.03 -70.97 -43.00
CA LYS A 63 -90.14 -70.15 -41.78
C LYS A 63 -88.97 -70.39 -40.83
N ALA A 64 -88.52 -71.63 -40.66
CA ALA A 64 -87.35 -71.95 -39.87
C ALA A 64 -86.07 -71.31 -40.46
N GLU A 65 -85.89 -71.36 -41.78
CA GLU A 65 -84.77 -70.68 -42.46
C GLU A 65 -84.81 -69.15 -42.31
N ILE A 66 -86.00 -68.54 -42.35
CA ILE A 66 -86.15 -67.10 -42.07
C ILE A 66 -85.73 -66.78 -40.64
N LEU A 67 -86.14 -67.58 -39.65
CA LEU A 67 -85.72 -67.38 -38.25
C LEU A 67 -84.20 -67.58 -38.09
N ASN A 68 -83.62 -68.57 -38.74
CA ASN A 68 -82.18 -68.82 -38.71
C ASN A 68 -81.40 -67.64 -39.32
N THR A 69 -81.84 -67.14 -40.48
CA THR A 69 -81.21 -65.97 -41.14
C THR A 69 -81.38 -64.68 -40.35
N GLN A 70 -82.52 -64.48 -39.69
CA GLN A 70 -82.72 -63.37 -38.75
C GLN A 70 -81.78 -63.47 -37.54
N ALA A 71 -81.64 -64.66 -36.94
CA ALA A 71 -80.71 -64.88 -35.83
C ALA A 71 -79.25 -64.60 -36.24
N LEU A 72 -78.86 -65.02 -37.45
CA LEU A 72 -77.53 -64.76 -37.99
C LEU A 72 -77.31 -63.27 -38.29
N TYR A 73 -78.33 -62.58 -38.82
CA TYR A 73 -78.29 -61.14 -39.02
C TYR A 73 -78.14 -60.39 -37.70
N GLU A 74 -78.89 -60.77 -36.67
CA GLU A 74 -78.78 -60.16 -35.34
C GLU A 74 -77.41 -60.41 -34.70
N ALA A 75 -76.85 -61.61 -34.85
CA ALA A 75 -75.49 -61.92 -34.40
C ALA A 75 -74.47 -61.03 -35.13
N LYS A 76 -74.55 -60.91 -36.45
CA LYS A 76 -73.68 -60.01 -37.23
C LYS A 76 -73.85 -58.55 -36.87
N ARG A 77 -75.07 -58.10 -36.59
CA ARG A 77 -75.33 -56.74 -36.10
C ARG A 77 -74.68 -56.49 -34.75
N ARG A 78 -74.73 -57.46 -33.82
CA ARG A 78 -74.03 -57.39 -32.53
C ARG A 78 -72.51 -57.37 -32.70
N GLU A 79 -71.97 -58.17 -33.61
CA GLU A 79 -70.54 -58.14 -33.94
C GLU A 79 -70.11 -56.76 -34.47
N VAL A 80 -70.83 -56.19 -35.43
CA VAL A 80 -70.54 -54.83 -35.95
C VAL A 80 -70.57 -53.78 -34.84
N GLN A 81 -71.55 -53.84 -33.93
CA GLN A 81 -71.61 -52.94 -32.78
C GLN A 81 -70.40 -53.11 -31.84
N SER A 82 -69.92 -54.34 -31.66
CA SER A 82 -68.72 -54.61 -30.86
C SER A 82 -67.45 -54.08 -31.55
N GLU A 83 -67.34 -54.23 -32.87
CA GLU A 83 -66.24 -53.67 -33.66
C GLU A 83 -66.24 -52.13 -33.62
N ASP A 84 -67.41 -51.50 -33.76
CA ASP A 84 -67.57 -50.04 -33.62
C ASP A 84 -67.12 -49.57 -32.24
N HIS A 85 -67.50 -50.30 -31.18
CA HIS A 85 -67.06 -49.98 -29.82
C HIS A 85 -65.54 -50.08 -29.65
N MET A 86 -64.93 -51.15 -30.19
CA MET A 86 -63.48 -51.35 -30.17
C MET A 86 -62.73 -50.27 -30.97
N CYS A 87 -63.27 -49.87 -32.14
CA CYS A 87 -62.73 -48.77 -32.93
C CYS A 87 -62.76 -47.46 -32.14
N GLN A 88 -63.87 -47.14 -31.47
CA GLN A 88 -63.95 -45.94 -30.64
C GLN A 88 -62.96 -45.96 -29.46
N LEU A 89 -62.77 -47.11 -28.82
CA LEU A 89 -61.74 -47.27 -27.77
C LEU A 89 -60.35 -47.02 -28.33
N ALA A 90 -60.01 -47.61 -29.47
CA ALA A 90 -58.73 -47.40 -30.14
C ALA A 90 -58.51 -45.93 -30.57
N GLU A 91 -59.56 -45.25 -31.04
CA GLU A 91 -59.49 -43.83 -31.38
C GLU A 91 -59.27 -42.93 -30.15
N ARG A 92 -59.90 -43.24 -29.02
CA ARG A 92 -59.68 -42.54 -27.75
C ARG A 92 -58.25 -42.76 -27.26
N GLU A 93 -57.75 -43.99 -27.27
CA GLU A 93 -56.36 -44.27 -26.88
C GLU A 93 -55.35 -43.60 -27.83
N ARG A 94 -55.61 -43.61 -29.14
CA ARG A 94 -54.81 -42.84 -30.11
C ARG A 94 -54.82 -41.34 -29.78
N GLY A 95 -55.98 -40.79 -29.42
CA GLY A 95 -56.11 -39.40 -28.99
C GLY A 95 -55.29 -39.09 -27.73
N ARG A 96 -55.37 -39.96 -26.72
CA ARG A 96 -54.58 -39.87 -25.49
C ARG A 96 -53.07 -39.95 -25.77
N LEU A 97 -52.64 -40.89 -26.61
CA LEU A 97 -51.23 -41.01 -27.02
C LEU A 97 -50.74 -39.78 -27.78
N LYS A 98 -51.57 -39.19 -28.66
CA LYS A 98 -51.24 -37.93 -29.34
C LYS A 98 -51.06 -36.77 -28.36
N GLN A 99 -51.91 -36.67 -27.34
CA GLN A 99 -51.77 -35.66 -26.29
C GLN A 99 -50.48 -35.87 -25.47
N HIS A 100 -50.17 -37.12 -25.11
CA HIS A 100 -48.91 -37.44 -24.43
C HIS A 100 -47.69 -37.08 -25.28
N LEU A 101 -47.73 -37.38 -26.58
CA LEU A 101 -46.65 -37.04 -27.50
C LEU A 101 -46.47 -35.52 -27.61
N ALA A 102 -47.55 -34.76 -27.74
CA ALA A 102 -47.49 -33.29 -27.74
C ALA A 102 -46.92 -32.73 -26.43
N ASN A 103 -47.31 -33.28 -25.28
CA ASN A 103 -46.76 -32.88 -23.98
C ASN A 103 -45.27 -33.21 -23.88
N LEU A 104 -44.83 -34.36 -24.40
CA LEU A 104 -43.41 -34.73 -24.45
C LEU A 104 -42.61 -33.83 -25.39
N GLU A 105 -43.18 -33.40 -26.52
CA GLU A 105 -42.55 -32.43 -27.42
C GLU A 105 -42.34 -31.07 -26.74
N VAL A 106 -43.35 -30.58 -26.01
CA VAL A 106 -43.22 -29.36 -25.19
C VAL A 106 -42.14 -29.55 -24.12
N ARG A 107 -42.13 -30.72 -23.44
CA ARG A 107 -41.10 -31.00 -22.43
C ARG A 107 -39.70 -31.05 -23.04
N LYS A 108 -39.57 -31.58 -24.26
CA LYS A 108 -38.31 -31.59 -25.01
C LYS A 108 -37.86 -30.18 -25.36
N SER A 109 -38.75 -29.30 -25.80
CA SER A 109 -38.38 -27.90 -26.08
C SER A 109 -37.97 -27.16 -24.81
N GLU A 110 -38.68 -27.35 -23.69
CA GLU A 110 -38.29 -26.79 -22.38
C GLU A 110 -36.90 -27.27 -21.94
N LEU A 111 -36.58 -28.55 -22.14
CA LEU A 111 -35.27 -29.10 -21.82
C LEU A 111 -34.19 -28.54 -22.74
N GLN A 112 -34.50 -28.31 -24.02
CA GLN A 112 -33.59 -27.68 -24.96
C GLN A 112 -33.28 -26.23 -24.56
N GLU A 113 -34.30 -25.44 -24.20
CA GLU A 113 -34.10 -24.07 -23.71
C GLU A 113 -33.25 -24.04 -22.43
N LYS A 114 -33.47 -25.00 -21.51
CA LYS A 114 -32.65 -25.15 -20.31
C LYS A 114 -31.20 -25.52 -20.64
N LEU A 115 -30.99 -26.40 -21.61
CA LEU A 115 -29.67 -26.79 -22.08
C LEU A 115 -28.94 -25.57 -22.67
N ASP A 116 -29.60 -24.83 -23.55
CA ASP A 116 -29.04 -23.63 -24.18
C ASP A 116 -28.72 -22.55 -23.12
N ALA A 117 -29.59 -22.39 -22.11
CA ALA A 117 -29.33 -21.48 -20.99
C ALA A 117 -28.11 -21.92 -20.15
N VAL A 118 -27.94 -23.22 -19.89
CA VAL A 118 -26.77 -23.75 -19.17
C VAL A 118 -25.51 -23.60 -20.03
N GLN A 119 -25.56 -23.89 -21.32
CA GLN A 119 -24.44 -23.68 -22.25
C GLN A 119 -24.01 -22.22 -22.31
N ASN A 120 -24.97 -21.28 -22.37
CA ASN A 120 -24.68 -19.85 -22.32
C ASN A 120 -24.03 -19.44 -20.99
N ARG A 121 -24.49 -19.99 -19.86
CA ARG A 121 -23.85 -19.75 -18.54
C ARG A 121 -22.43 -20.31 -18.49
N ILE A 122 -22.20 -21.51 -19.02
CA ILE A 122 -20.86 -22.11 -19.11
C ILE A 122 -19.95 -21.25 -19.99
N PHE A 123 -20.45 -20.79 -21.14
CA PHE A 123 -19.69 -19.91 -22.03
C PHE A 123 -19.32 -18.59 -21.36
N GLN A 124 -20.27 -17.92 -20.69
CA GLN A 124 -19.99 -16.72 -19.91
C GLN A 124 -19.03 -16.99 -18.75
N GLY A 125 -19.16 -18.14 -18.09
CA GLY A 125 -18.25 -18.59 -17.03
C GLY A 125 -16.82 -18.76 -17.55
N ASN A 126 -16.65 -19.39 -18.72
CA ASN A 126 -15.36 -19.55 -19.37
C ASN A 126 -14.76 -18.21 -19.79
N LEU A 127 -15.56 -17.29 -20.34
CA LEU A 127 -15.10 -15.94 -20.69
C LEU A 127 -14.56 -15.20 -19.46
N ARG A 128 -15.31 -15.24 -18.35
CA ARG A 128 -14.85 -14.68 -17.07
C ARG A 128 -13.60 -15.37 -16.53
N MET A 129 -13.49 -16.68 -16.71
CA MET A 129 -12.30 -17.42 -16.31
C MET A 129 -11.07 -16.99 -17.13
N ASP A 130 -11.24 -16.72 -18.42
CA ASP A 130 -10.16 -16.22 -19.26
C ASP A 130 -9.80 -14.75 -18.95
N GLU A 131 -10.78 -13.91 -18.61
CA GLU A 131 -10.54 -12.57 -18.04
C GLU A 131 -9.73 -12.66 -16.74
N PHE A 132 -10.07 -13.57 -15.83
CA PHE A 132 -9.32 -13.79 -14.59
C PHE A 132 -7.92 -14.32 -14.84
N LYS A 133 -7.71 -15.22 -15.82
CA LYS A 133 -6.37 -15.68 -16.19
C LYS A 133 -5.52 -14.54 -16.75
N ALA A 134 -6.09 -13.69 -17.62
CA ALA A 134 -5.38 -12.53 -18.15
C ALA A 134 -5.01 -11.54 -17.04
N ALA A 135 -5.95 -11.27 -16.13
CA ALA A 135 -5.68 -10.43 -14.95
C ALA A 135 -4.64 -11.07 -14.01
N MET A 136 -4.69 -12.38 -13.81
CA MET A 136 -3.70 -13.11 -12.99
C MET A 136 -2.31 -13.04 -13.61
N ASN A 137 -2.18 -13.22 -14.93
CA ASN A 137 -0.91 -13.08 -15.63
C ASN A 137 -0.38 -11.64 -15.54
N PHE A 138 -1.25 -10.63 -15.73
CA PHE A 138 -0.88 -9.23 -15.58
C PHE A 138 -0.40 -8.92 -14.14
N ASN A 139 -1.15 -9.37 -13.12
CA ASN A 139 -0.78 -9.18 -11.73
C ASN A 139 0.54 -9.90 -11.38
N GLN A 140 0.78 -11.06 -11.97
CA GLN A 140 2.04 -11.79 -11.82
C GLN A 140 3.21 -11.02 -12.43
N GLU A 141 3.06 -10.50 -13.65
CA GLU A 141 4.07 -9.64 -14.29
C GLU A 141 4.31 -8.36 -13.49
N GLU A 142 3.26 -7.73 -12.95
CA GLU A 142 3.38 -6.54 -12.12
C GLU A 142 4.14 -6.85 -10.82
N LEU A 143 3.82 -7.97 -10.17
CA LEU A 143 4.53 -8.42 -8.96
C LEU A 143 6.02 -8.68 -9.23
N GLU A 144 6.35 -9.34 -10.34
CA GLU A 144 7.73 -9.59 -10.75
C GLU A 144 8.50 -8.29 -11.02
N GLN A 145 7.84 -7.29 -11.61
CA GLN A 145 8.41 -5.96 -11.81
C GLN A 145 8.65 -5.24 -10.48
N TRP A 146 7.71 -5.30 -9.54
CA TRP A 146 7.87 -4.73 -8.20
C TRP A 146 8.98 -5.42 -7.41
N ASP A 147 9.10 -6.75 -7.49
CA ASP A 147 10.18 -7.50 -6.86
C ASP A 147 11.55 -7.15 -7.46
N LEU A 148 11.63 -6.97 -8.79
CA LEU A 148 12.86 -6.54 -9.44
C LEU A 148 13.23 -5.11 -9.01
N ALA A 149 12.26 -4.19 -8.99
CA ALA A 149 12.48 -2.81 -8.55
C ALA A 149 12.88 -2.75 -7.07
N ARG A 150 12.27 -3.58 -6.22
CA ARG A 150 12.65 -3.72 -4.80
C ARG A 150 14.09 -4.20 -4.66
N LYS A 151 14.49 -5.26 -5.37
CA LYS A 151 15.87 -5.77 -5.34
C LYS A 151 16.87 -4.71 -5.80
N GLN A 152 16.57 -4.00 -6.89
CA GLN A 152 17.40 -2.88 -7.35
C GLN A 152 17.52 -1.79 -6.29
N LYS A 153 16.43 -1.46 -5.57
CA LYS A 153 16.47 -0.48 -4.47
C LYS A 153 17.23 -0.97 -3.24
N GLU A 154 17.15 -2.25 -2.91
CA GLU A 154 17.97 -2.86 -1.85
C GLU A 154 19.46 -2.81 -2.21
N ASP A 155 19.82 -3.11 -3.47
CA ASP A 155 21.19 -3.02 -3.98
C ASP A 155 21.70 -1.57 -3.99
N ASP A 156 20.90 -0.62 -4.52
CA ASP A 156 21.20 0.82 -4.47
C ASP A 156 21.40 1.27 -3.02
N GLY A 157 20.52 0.85 -2.09
CA GLY A 157 20.63 1.15 -0.67
C GLY A 157 21.91 0.58 -0.03
N ALA A 158 22.32 -0.63 -0.44
CA ALA A 158 23.59 -1.21 0.01
C ALA A 158 24.80 -0.42 -0.51
N VAL A 159 24.75 0.08 -1.75
CA VAL A 159 25.79 0.94 -2.34
C VAL A 159 25.85 2.29 -1.61
N ILE A 160 24.71 2.94 -1.37
CA ILE A 160 24.64 4.19 -0.61
C ILE A 160 25.22 4.01 0.80
N ASN A 161 24.87 2.92 1.49
CA ASN A 161 25.43 2.63 2.82
C ASN A 161 26.95 2.43 2.79
N ARG A 162 27.51 1.84 1.72
CA ARG A 162 28.98 1.74 1.57
C ARG A 162 29.62 3.10 1.38
N TYR A 163 29.03 3.97 0.55
CA TYR A 163 29.51 5.33 0.36
C TYR A 163 29.41 6.14 1.65
N GLN A 164 28.29 6.06 2.37
CA GLN A 164 28.12 6.72 3.66
C GLN A 164 29.20 6.29 4.66
N LYS A 165 29.48 4.99 4.78
CA LYS A 165 30.57 4.50 5.65
C LYS A 165 31.94 5.02 5.23
N ALA A 166 32.20 5.12 3.93
CA ALA A 166 33.44 5.67 3.40
C ALA A 166 33.55 7.18 3.70
N ASP A 167 32.46 7.93 3.55
CA ASP A 167 32.39 9.36 3.86
C ASP A 167 32.50 9.62 5.36
N GLU A 168 31.90 8.79 6.21
CA GLU A 168 32.06 8.84 7.68
C GLU A 168 33.50 8.58 8.09
N ALA A 169 34.19 7.63 7.44
CA ALA A 169 35.62 7.40 7.66
C ALA A 169 36.44 8.62 7.21
N LYS A 170 36.13 9.18 6.04
CA LYS A 170 36.82 10.37 5.52
C LYS A 170 36.60 11.60 6.41
N THR A 171 35.40 11.76 6.96
CA THR A 171 35.06 12.83 7.90
C THR A 171 35.83 12.68 9.20
N ARG A 172 35.96 11.45 9.72
CA ARG A 172 36.81 11.15 10.88
C ARG A 172 38.29 11.46 10.62
N ASP A 173 38.80 11.10 9.45
CA ASP A 173 40.19 11.44 9.07
C ASP A 173 40.40 12.95 8.98
N LEU A 174 39.48 13.67 8.32
CA LEU A 174 39.56 15.12 8.17
C LEU A 174 39.45 15.82 9.53
N THR A 175 38.52 15.42 10.39
CA THR A 175 38.41 15.97 11.76
C THR A 175 39.67 15.72 12.58
N PHE A 176 40.28 14.54 12.48
CA PHE A 176 41.59 14.27 13.10
C PHE A 176 42.70 15.18 12.55
N THR A 177 42.74 15.42 11.23
CA THR A 177 43.72 16.36 10.64
C THR A 177 43.50 17.79 11.10
N VAL A 178 42.24 18.24 11.20
CA VAL A 178 41.89 19.56 11.74
C VAL A 178 42.38 19.67 13.19
N GLU A 179 42.08 18.68 14.03
CA GLU A 179 42.53 18.70 15.44
C GLU A 179 44.06 18.74 15.55
N LYS A 180 44.77 17.98 14.71
CA LYS A 180 46.24 17.99 14.65
C LYS A 180 46.78 19.37 14.24
N LEU A 181 46.20 19.98 13.21
CA LEU A 181 46.59 21.32 12.76
C LEU A 181 46.24 22.39 13.80
N SER A 182 45.08 22.31 14.45
CA SER A 182 44.71 23.21 15.55
C SER A 182 45.70 23.11 16.71
N LYS A 183 46.15 21.91 17.09
CA LYS A 183 47.21 21.73 18.09
C LYS A 183 48.54 22.34 17.65
N GLN A 184 48.90 22.23 16.36
CA GLN A 184 50.11 22.87 15.83
C GLN A 184 50.00 24.41 15.85
N VAL A 185 48.85 24.96 15.48
CA VAL A 185 48.58 26.40 15.54
C VAL A 185 48.67 26.90 16.97
N GLN A 186 48.09 26.19 17.95
CA GLN A 186 48.21 26.56 19.36
C GLN A 186 49.67 26.54 19.84
N ARG A 187 50.43 25.47 19.54
CA ARG A 187 51.87 25.45 19.88
C ARG A 187 52.64 26.63 19.29
N LYS A 188 52.36 26.97 18.02
CA LYS A 188 53.01 28.12 17.36
C LYS A 188 52.59 29.45 17.96
N ARG A 189 51.36 29.55 18.49
CA ARG A 189 50.87 30.71 19.21
C ARG A 189 51.56 30.84 20.57
N ASP A 190 51.69 29.74 21.31
CA ASP A 190 52.40 29.71 22.59
C ASP A 190 53.87 30.11 22.41
N GLU A 191 54.56 29.54 21.43
CA GLU A 191 55.94 29.93 21.05
C GLU A 191 56.04 31.42 20.71
N LEU A 192 55.07 31.97 19.98
CA LEU A 192 55.05 33.40 19.66
C LEU A 192 54.81 34.27 20.90
N GLU A 193 53.90 33.87 21.79
CA GLU A 193 53.64 34.58 23.04
C GLU A 193 54.88 34.57 23.94
N GLU A 194 55.60 33.45 24.04
CA GLU A 194 56.89 33.35 24.72
C GLU A 194 57.92 34.33 24.13
N GLU A 195 58.12 34.35 22.81
CA GLU A 195 59.04 35.29 22.14
C GLU A 195 58.62 36.76 22.34
N VAL A 196 57.31 37.07 22.30
CA VAL A 196 56.79 38.41 22.60
C VAL A 196 57.07 38.81 24.05
N THR A 197 56.93 37.89 25.01
CA THR A 197 57.27 38.18 26.40
C THR A 197 58.77 38.37 26.61
N ALA A 198 59.61 37.54 25.97
CA ALA A 198 61.07 37.65 26.04
C ALA A 198 61.56 38.97 25.43
N THR A 199 61.03 39.37 24.26
CA THR A 199 61.38 40.65 23.62
C THR A 199 60.92 41.85 24.45
N ARG A 200 59.73 41.79 25.07
CA ARG A 200 59.28 42.83 26.01
C ARG A 200 60.16 42.91 27.26
N ALA A 201 60.59 41.78 27.82
CA ALA A 201 61.49 41.74 28.96
C ALA A 201 62.85 42.36 28.62
N ALA A 202 63.44 41.98 27.48
CA ALA A 202 64.68 42.57 26.98
C ALA A 202 64.54 44.09 26.73
N GLN A 203 63.38 44.54 26.21
CA GLN A 203 63.11 45.97 26.05
C GLN A 203 63.06 46.70 27.40
N MET A 204 62.41 46.13 28.42
CA MET A 204 62.40 46.70 29.78
C MET A 204 63.81 46.77 30.38
N GLU A 205 64.65 45.74 30.18
CA GLU A 205 66.05 45.76 30.62
C GLU A 205 66.87 46.84 29.92
N LEU A 206 66.65 47.04 28.61
CA LEU A 206 67.30 48.11 27.85
C LEU A 206 66.85 49.50 28.32
N ASP A 207 65.54 49.71 28.53
CA ASP A 207 65.01 50.98 29.03
C ASP A 207 65.55 51.28 30.43
N LYS A 208 65.61 50.26 31.30
CA LYS A 208 66.20 50.39 32.63
C LYS A 208 67.69 50.74 32.56
N SER A 209 68.44 50.05 31.69
CA SER A 209 69.87 50.35 31.45
C SER A 209 70.09 51.76 30.89
N ALA A 210 69.20 52.23 30.01
CA ALA A 210 69.24 53.58 29.47
C ALA A 210 68.95 54.63 30.56
N GLU A 211 68.03 54.36 31.47
CA GLU A 211 67.75 55.23 32.62
C GLU A 211 68.94 55.27 33.59
N ASP A 212 69.52 54.12 33.93
CA ASP A 212 70.71 54.03 34.77
C ASP A 212 71.90 54.76 34.13
N TYR A 213 72.06 54.67 32.81
CA TYR A 213 73.07 55.45 32.07
C TYR A 213 72.85 56.97 32.21
N LYS A 214 71.59 57.45 32.15
CA LYS A 214 71.30 58.88 32.35
C LYS A 214 71.68 59.33 33.76
N VAL A 215 71.38 58.53 34.79
CA VAL A 215 71.74 58.83 36.19
C VAL A 215 73.26 58.93 36.33
N VAL A 216 74.00 57.91 35.87
CA VAL A 216 75.46 57.92 35.91
C VAL A 216 76.05 59.09 35.10
N HIS A 217 75.44 59.45 33.97
CA HIS A 217 75.87 60.61 33.20
C HIS A 217 75.67 61.92 33.96
N GLN A 218 74.54 62.08 34.66
CA GLN A 218 74.28 63.25 35.51
C GLN A 218 75.27 63.33 36.68
N GLU A 219 75.55 62.21 37.35
CA GLU A 219 76.57 62.14 38.40
C GLU A 219 77.96 62.51 37.88
N ARG A 220 78.34 62.02 36.69
CA ARG A 220 79.60 62.39 36.04
C ARG A 220 79.67 63.89 35.74
N GLN A 221 78.61 64.49 35.22
CA GLN A 221 78.56 65.94 34.97
C GLN A 221 78.68 66.73 36.28
N TYR A 222 78.02 66.27 37.34
CA TYR A 222 78.13 66.88 38.66
C TYR A 222 79.56 66.81 39.23
N LEU A 223 80.22 65.65 39.11
CA LEU A 223 81.62 65.47 39.52
C LEU A 223 82.58 66.34 38.69
N LEU A 224 82.37 66.46 37.38
CA LEU A 224 83.15 67.35 36.52
C LEU A 224 83.00 68.80 36.98
N LYS A 225 81.79 69.24 37.30
CA LYS A 225 81.55 70.59 37.81
C LYS A 225 82.26 70.83 39.15
N GLN A 226 82.17 69.87 40.09
CA GLN A 226 82.92 69.94 41.35
C GLN A 226 84.44 70.01 41.11
N TRP A 227 84.95 69.24 40.15
CA TRP A 227 86.36 69.27 39.77
C TRP A 227 86.77 70.63 39.15
N GLU A 228 85.96 71.19 38.25
CA GLU A 228 86.17 72.53 37.68
C GLU A 228 86.19 73.61 38.76
N GLU A 229 85.25 73.56 39.72
CA GLU A 229 85.23 74.46 40.88
C GLU A 229 86.49 74.32 41.74
N ALA A 230 86.96 73.09 41.99
CA ALA A 230 88.20 72.84 42.73
C ALA A 230 89.44 73.37 42.00
N VAL A 231 89.52 73.20 40.68
CA VAL A 231 90.61 73.73 39.84
C VAL A 231 90.57 75.27 39.82
N MET A 232 89.40 75.88 39.70
CA MET A 232 89.25 77.33 39.78
C MET A 232 89.69 77.87 41.15
N ALA A 233 89.30 77.22 42.24
CA ALA A 233 89.75 77.57 43.59
C ALA A 233 91.27 77.42 43.74
N MET A 234 91.87 76.38 43.14
CA MET A 234 93.32 76.21 43.10
C MET A 234 94.00 77.35 42.33
N HIS A 235 93.49 77.73 41.16
CA HIS A 235 94.03 78.82 40.37
C HIS A 235 93.92 80.18 41.07
N GLN A 236 92.81 80.43 41.78
CA GLN A 236 92.66 81.62 42.62
C GLN A 236 93.68 81.66 43.76
N ARG A 237 93.94 80.52 44.41
CA ARG A 237 94.99 80.40 45.43
C ARG A 237 96.38 80.64 44.85
N ASP A 238 96.71 80.07 43.70
CA ASP A 238 98.00 80.29 43.02
C ASP A 238 98.21 81.77 42.68
N ASN A 239 97.18 82.45 42.19
CA ASN A 239 97.25 83.89 41.91
C ASN A 239 97.41 84.71 43.19
N ALA A 240 96.74 84.33 44.29
CA ALA A 240 96.95 84.96 45.60
C ALA A 240 98.38 84.74 46.13
N ILE A 241 98.97 83.56 45.93
CA ILE A 241 100.36 83.24 46.29
C ILE A 241 101.32 84.09 45.46
N LYS A 242 101.11 84.22 44.15
CA LYS A 242 101.92 85.11 43.29
C LYS A 242 101.87 86.56 43.77
N ALA A 243 100.67 87.08 44.03
CA ALA A 243 100.50 88.45 44.55
C ALA A 243 101.16 88.65 45.93
N ALA A 244 101.14 87.65 46.81
CA ALA A 244 101.86 87.68 48.07
C ALA A 244 103.39 87.63 47.87
N GLY A 245 103.86 86.87 46.89
CA GLY A 245 105.27 86.81 46.48
C GLY A 245 105.80 88.15 45.95
N ASP A 246 105.02 88.85 45.12
CA ASP A 246 105.37 90.17 44.60
C ASP A 246 105.51 91.21 45.72
N ARG A 247 104.55 91.24 46.67
CA ARG A 247 104.62 92.11 47.86
C ARG A 247 105.84 91.82 48.73
N TYR A 248 106.23 90.55 48.86
CA TYR A 248 107.44 90.17 49.59
C TYR A 248 108.71 90.66 48.87
N GLN A 249 108.78 90.56 47.54
CA GLN A 249 109.91 91.08 46.76
C GLN A 249 110.03 92.61 46.87
N GLU A 250 108.91 93.34 46.80
CA GLU A 250 108.87 94.79 47.02
C GLU A 250 109.40 95.17 48.41
N GLY A 251 108.95 94.45 49.46
CA GLY A 251 109.43 94.64 50.83
C GLY A 251 110.94 94.38 50.98
N LYS A 252 111.46 93.33 50.32
CA LYS A 252 112.90 93.01 50.32
C LYS A 252 113.73 94.11 49.65
N GLN A 253 113.29 94.64 48.51
CA GLN A 253 113.97 95.74 47.81
C GLN A 253 113.97 97.03 48.65
N TRP A 254 112.89 97.30 49.40
CA TRP A 254 112.82 98.44 50.32
C TRP A 254 113.82 98.34 51.47
N LEU A 255 113.91 97.17 52.13
CA LEU A 255 114.90 96.92 53.18
C LEU A 255 116.33 97.09 52.70
N GLN A 256 116.63 96.64 51.48
CA GLN A 256 117.97 96.74 50.89
C GLN A 256 118.37 98.19 50.59
N LYS A 257 117.44 99.03 50.11
CA LYS A 257 117.66 100.49 49.96
C LYS A 257 117.91 101.17 51.31
N ARG A 258 117.18 100.78 52.36
CA ARG A 258 117.32 101.36 53.71
C ARG A 258 118.65 100.97 54.37
N ALA A 259 119.10 99.73 54.18
CA ALA A 259 120.40 99.26 54.66
C ALA A 259 121.57 100.03 54.03
N ASN A 260 121.50 100.33 52.73
CA ASN A 260 122.53 101.12 52.05
C ASN A 260 122.59 102.57 52.56
N GLN A 261 121.46 103.18 52.90
CA GLN A 261 121.41 104.51 53.51
C GLN A 261 122.06 104.55 54.91
N LEU A 262 121.88 103.49 55.70
CA LEU A 262 122.50 103.37 57.03
C LEU A 262 124.02 103.19 56.93
N LYS A 263 124.52 102.40 55.97
CA LYS A 263 125.96 102.28 55.71
C LYS A 263 126.60 103.62 55.33
N ALA A 264 125.99 104.38 54.42
CA ALA A 264 126.49 105.70 54.03
C ALA A 264 126.53 106.71 55.19
N ARG A 265 125.59 106.62 56.15
CA ARG A 265 125.61 107.46 57.37
C ARG A 265 126.69 107.04 58.36
N ALA A 266 126.99 105.74 58.46
CA ALA A 266 128.05 105.23 59.33
C ALA A 266 129.44 105.67 58.83
N GLU A 267 129.69 105.53 57.51
CA GLU A 267 130.94 105.96 56.86
C GLU A 267 131.18 107.48 57.00
N PHE A 268 130.12 108.29 56.94
CA PHE A 268 130.22 109.74 57.18
C PHE A 268 130.63 110.07 58.63
N HIS A 269 130.15 109.31 59.63
CA HIS A 269 130.48 109.55 61.03
C HIS A 269 131.92 109.15 61.37
N GLU A 270 132.44 108.07 60.79
CA GLU A 270 133.86 107.68 60.94
C GLU A 270 134.81 108.76 60.41
N LEU A 271 134.48 109.38 59.27
CA LEU A 271 135.29 110.43 58.66
C LEU A 271 135.42 111.70 59.53
N GLU A 272 134.36 112.06 60.25
CA GLU A 272 134.35 113.20 61.20
C GLU A 272 135.21 112.92 62.45
N VAL A 273 135.22 111.67 62.92
CA VAL A 273 136.02 111.23 64.08
C VAL A 273 137.52 111.23 63.76
N THR A 274 137.91 110.82 62.54
CA THR A 274 139.31 110.88 62.11
C THR A 274 139.81 112.31 61.93
N ASN A 275 138.98 113.21 61.40
CA ASN A 275 139.33 114.63 61.23
C ASN A 275 139.57 115.34 62.57
N THR A 276 138.77 115.02 63.59
CA THR A 276 138.95 115.59 64.93
C THR A 276 140.17 115.04 65.68
N ALA A 277 140.58 113.79 65.40
CA ALA A 277 141.82 113.21 65.93
C ALA A 277 143.08 113.86 65.32
N GLU A 278 143.10 114.13 64.01
CA GLU A 278 144.21 114.78 63.33
C GLU A 278 144.43 116.24 63.80
N LEU A 279 143.34 116.97 64.07
CA LEU A 279 143.43 118.34 64.62
C LEU A 279 144.02 118.37 66.03
N ARG A 280 143.74 117.37 66.88
CA ARG A 280 144.35 117.24 68.22
C ARG A 280 145.85 116.90 68.15
N SER A 281 146.27 116.11 67.16
CA SER A 281 147.69 115.79 66.96
C SER A 281 148.52 117.01 66.50
N LYS A 282 147.94 117.89 65.68
CA LYS A 282 148.61 119.12 65.21
C LYS A 282 148.84 120.13 66.36
N ILE A 283 147.89 120.25 67.29
CA ILE A 283 148.00 121.14 68.46
C ILE A 283 149.13 120.66 69.40
N SER A 284 149.27 119.35 69.62
CA SER A 284 150.33 118.79 70.48
C SER A 284 151.75 118.98 69.93
N GLN A 285 151.90 119.02 68.60
CA GLN A 285 153.19 119.27 67.95
C GLN A 285 153.62 120.74 68.08
N GLU A 286 152.70 121.68 67.90
CA GLU A 286 152.93 123.13 68.05
C GLU A 286 153.32 123.51 69.50
N GLU A 287 152.69 122.90 70.51
CA GLU A 287 153.01 123.15 71.93
C GLU A 287 154.42 122.68 72.32
N ARG A 288 154.93 121.60 71.73
CA ARG A 288 156.30 121.11 71.95
C ARG A 288 157.36 122.01 71.31
N VAL A 289 157.04 122.67 70.20
CA VAL A 289 157.92 123.64 69.54
C VAL A 289 158.00 124.93 70.34
N LEU A 290 156.88 125.41 70.90
CA LEU A 290 156.84 126.57 71.81
C LEU A 290 157.61 126.35 73.13
N SER A 291 157.70 125.10 73.62
CA SER A 291 158.50 124.78 74.81
C SER A 291 160.01 124.84 74.55
N LYS A 292 160.47 124.42 73.35
CA LYS A 292 161.89 124.49 72.96
C LYS A 292 162.37 125.93 72.79
N TYR A 293 161.57 126.79 72.15
CA TYR A 293 161.92 128.20 71.99
C TYR A 293 161.97 128.98 73.32
N ARG A 294 161.30 128.51 74.38
CA ARG A 294 161.40 129.11 75.72
C ARG A 294 162.64 128.66 76.49
N GLU A 295 163.10 127.42 76.31
CA GLU A 295 164.38 126.95 76.88
C GLU A 295 165.58 127.63 76.20
N ASP A 296 165.54 127.83 74.89
CA ASP A 296 166.59 128.54 74.14
C ASP A 296 166.71 130.02 74.56
N PHE A 297 165.57 130.67 74.89
CA PHE A 297 165.56 132.05 75.40
C PHE A 297 166.22 132.18 76.80
N GLY A 298 166.16 131.13 77.63
CA GLY A 298 166.78 131.13 78.97
C GLY A 298 168.29 130.85 78.99
N VAL A 299 168.82 130.16 77.98
CA VAL A 299 170.26 129.88 77.84
C VAL A 299 171.01 131.10 77.30
N LEU A 300 170.44 131.83 76.34
CA LEU A 300 171.05 133.07 75.82
C LEU A 300 171.02 134.23 76.82
N GLU A 301 170.01 134.32 77.70
CA GLU A 301 169.99 135.33 78.78
C GLU A 301 171.05 135.10 79.88
N LYS A 302 171.53 133.86 80.06
CA LYS A 302 172.65 133.56 80.96
C LYS A 302 173.99 133.96 80.34
N HIS A 303 174.19 133.71 79.04
CA HIS A 303 175.42 134.09 78.34
C HIS A 303 175.63 135.60 78.20
N LEU A 304 174.57 136.42 78.19
CA LEU A 304 174.72 137.88 78.22
C LEU A 304 175.07 138.43 79.62
N ARG A 305 174.54 137.81 80.69
CA ARG A 305 174.89 138.16 82.07
C ARG A 305 176.36 137.83 82.40
N ASP A 306 176.90 136.74 81.85
CA ASP A 306 178.32 136.40 82.03
C ASP A 306 179.26 137.38 81.26
N LEU A 307 178.78 138.02 80.19
CA LEU A 307 179.51 139.07 79.46
C LEU A 307 179.39 140.46 80.09
N GLU A 308 178.40 140.67 80.96
CA GLU A 308 178.33 141.86 81.83
C GLU A 308 179.39 141.78 82.95
N ASP A 309 179.69 140.58 83.47
CA ASP A 309 180.62 140.38 84.60
C ASP A 309 182.13 140.44 84.21
N GLU A 310 182.50 140.15 82.95
CA GLU A 310 183.91 140.25 82.50
C GLU A 310 184.37 141.69 82.19
N VAL A 311 183.48 142.63 81.87
CA VAL A 311 183.85 144.03 81.60
C VAL A 311 183.92 144.87 82.88
N ASP A 312 183.27 144.45 83.96
CA ASP A 312 183.41 145.08 85.27
C ASP A 312 184.78 144.83 85.94
N VAL A 313 185.56 143.83 85.49
CA VAL A 313 186.96 143.64 85.92
C VAL A 313 187.92 144.63 85.22
N VAL A 314 187.55 145.13 84.04
CA VAL A 314 188.29 146.19 83.29
C VAL A 314 187.98 147.59 83.82
N ARG A 315 186.98 147.72 84.70
CA ARG A 315 186.70 148.93 85.49
C ARG A 315 187.86 149.35 86.41
N ASN A 316 188.75 148.43 86.81
CA ASN A 316 189.66 148.69 87.94
C ASN A 316 191.16 148.88 87.60
N THR A 317 191.62 148.64 86.37
CA THR A 317 193.02 148.90 85.97
C THR A 317 193.23 150.24 85.24
N LEU A 318 192.20 150.86 84.65
CA LEU A 318 192.33 152.17 83.97
C LEU A 318 191.86 153.37 84.79
N SER A 319 191.23 153.16 85.95
CA SER A 319 191.18 154.17 87.02
C SER A 319 192.60 154.58 87.49
N LYS A 320 193.63 153.74 87.24
CA LYS A 320 195.06 153.96 87.54
C LYS A 320 195.93 154.47 86.38
N ALA A 321 195.32 154.79 85.23
CA ALA A 321 195.73 155.86 84.30
C ALA A 321 194.73 157.03 84.43
N GLN A 322 194.22 157.31 85.64
CA GLN A 322 194.97 158.15 86.58
C GLN A 322 195.44 159.35 85.81
N SER A 323 194.67 160.42 85.93
CA SER A 323 195.15 161.63 86.57
C SER A 323 196.44 162.30 86.06
N ASP A 324 197.08 161.78 85.01
CA ASP A 324 198.13 162.38 84.19
C ASP A 324 197.50 163.26 83.08
N LYS A 325 196.17 163.31 82.95
CA LYS A 325 195.46 164.41 82.26
C LYS A 325 194.30 165.03 83.04
N SER A 326 194.43 165.08 84.36
CA SER A 326 193.91 166.21 85.17
C SER A 326 194.70 167.51 84.92
N ARG A 327 195.49 167.59 83.83
CA ARG A 327 196.41 168.68 83.48
C ARG A 327 196.12 169.39 82.14
N LEU A 328 195.01 169.03 81.47
CA LEU A 328 194.42 169.80 80.36
C LEU A 328 192.87 169.74 80.42
N SER A 329 192.21 169.51 81.57
CA SER A 329 191.80 170.60 82.50
C SER A 329 191.77 171.99 81.84
N ALA A 330 190.59 172.63 81.73
CA ALA A 330 190.35 174.10 81.62
C ALA A 330 189.25 174.60 80.65
N ASN A 331 188.15 173.88 80.34
CA ASN A 331 186.94 174.53 79.76
C ASN A 331 185.66 173.65 79.79
N ARG A 332 185.22 173.13 80.93
CA ARG A 332 184.49 173.88 81.98
C ARG A 332 183.03 174.16 81.63
N ASP A 333 182.16 173.63 82.46
CA ASP A 333 180.97 174.26 83.04
C ASP A 333 180.27 175.37 82.24
N SER A 334 179.13 175.04 81.63
CA SER A 334 177.84 175.67 81.99
C SER A 334 176.69 175.15 81.09
N LEU A 335 175.52 174.94 81.70
CA LEU A 335 174.18 174.87 81.10
C LEU A 335 173.73 173.49 80.56
N THR A 336 173.23 172.53 81.32
CA THR A 336 172.34 172.57 82.51
C THR A 336 171.21 173.60 82.42
N ASN A 337 169.98 173.10 82.24
CA ASN A 337 168.66 173.74 82.42
C ASN A 337 167.97 174.33 81.18
N LYS A 338 166.67 173.98 81.11
CA LYS A 338 165.57 174.41 80.21
C LYS A 338 165.40 173.56 78.95
N ARG A 339 164.37 172.70 78.93
CA ARG A 339 163.16 172.96 78.12
C ARG A 339 162.18 171.77 78.15
N ASN A 340 161.65 171.50 79.34
CA ASN A 340 160.23 171.18 79.43
C ASN A 340 159.43 172.06 78.45
N GLU A 341 158.23 171.59 78.11
CA GLU A 341 157.24 172.34 77.34
C GLU A 341 157.55 172.45 75.84
N LYS A 342 156.91 171.55 75.07
CA LYS A 342 156.25 171.75 73.76
C LYS A 342 155.80 170.36 73.30
N GLU A 343 154.79 169.76 73.91
CA GLU A 343 153.42 170.27 73.90
C GLU A 343 152.99 170.73 72.51
N ASN A 344 151.95 170.05 72.01
CA ASN A 344 150.99 170.58 71.06
C ASN A 344 151.61 171.30 69.88
N GLN A 345 152.30 170.51 69.09
CA GLN A 345 152.66 170.77 67.72
C GLN A 345 153.32 169.47 67.30
N PHE A 346 152.87 168.77 66.28
CA PHE A 346 152.46 169.32 65.03
C PHE A 346 152.04 168.01 64.33
N ASN A 347 150.75 167.83 64.05
CA ASN A 347 150.18 168.52 62.92
C ASN A 347 151.03 168.22 61.70
N ARG A 348 150.37 167.66 60.69
CA ARG A 348 150.92 167.47 59.36
C ARG A 348 151.84 166.27 59.29
N MET A 349 151.89 165.74 58.08
CA MET A 349 152.73 164.64 57.61
C MET A 349 152.15 163.27 57.95
N GLN A 350 151.51 162.52 57.05
CA GLN A 350 151.45 162.55 55.57
C GLN A 350 150.55 161.34 55.23
N LYS A 351 149.51 161.31 54.39
CA LYS A 351 149.27 162.00 53.12
C LYS A 351 150.53 162.24 52.31
N GLN A 352 151.07 161.14 51.79
CA GLN A 352 151.63 160.93 50.46
C GLN A 352 151.66 159.40 50.25
N HIS A 353 151.26 158.78 49.14
CA HIS A 353 150.65 159.23 47.89
C HIS A 353 150.43 157.95 47.05
N GLU A 354 149.32 157.89 46.28
CA GLU A 354 149.11 157.01 45.11
C GLU A 354 148.97 155.48 45.32
N GLN A 355 148.12 154.74 44.60
CA GLN A 355 147.61 154.95 43.25
C GLN A 355 146.29 154.16 42.99
N VAL A 356 145.33 154.84 42.33
CA VAL A 356 144.34 154.36 41.35
C VAL A 356 143.23 153.38 41.78
N MET A 357 142.20 153.97 42.38
CA MET A 357 140.84 154.19 41.83
C MET A 357 140.35 153.34 40.63
N SER A 358 139.13 152.79 40.77
CA SER A 358 137.90 153.32 40.10
C SER A 358 136.94 152.25 39.55
N LYS A 359 135.71 152.28 40.10
CA LYS A 359 134.36 152.14 39.49
C LYS A 359 134.11 151.09 38.39
N SER A 360 133.11 150.23 38.60
CA SER A 360 131.73 150.40 38.06
C SER A 360 130.94 149.09 38.07
N CYS A 361 129.76 149.14 38.70
CA CYS A 361 128.50 148.42 38.43
C CYS A 361 128.56 146.96 37.93
N CYS A 362 128.36 146.07 38.91
CA CYS A 362 127.96 144.66 38.82
C CYS A 362 126.45 144.56 38.45
N THR A 363 125.89 143.49 37.90
CA THR A 363 126.05 142.07 38.27
C THR A 363 125.69 141.14 37.11
N PRO A 364 126.38 139.98 36.93
CA PRO A 364 126.49 139.40 35.60
C PRO A 364 126.00 137.95 35.47
N LEU A 365 125.79 137.59 34.20
CA LEU A 365 125.88 136.23 33.67
C LEU A 365 127.31 135.68 33.76
N SER A 366 127.44 134.36 33.86
CA SER A 366 128.22 133.52 32.92
C SER A 366 128.07 132.04 33.35
N LEU A 367 127.52 131.16 32.52
CA LEU A 367 128.10 130.52 31.32
C LEU A 367 129.30 129.63 31.63
N THR A 368 129.12 128.32 31.44
CA THR A 368 129.96 127.38 30.67
C THR A 368 129.18 126.05 30.62
N SER A 369 128.68 125.58 29.47
CA SER A 369 129.38 124.86 28.39
C SER A 369 130.16 123.63 28.86
N ASN A 370 129.62 122.42 28.62
CA ASN A 370 130.34 121.32 27.94
C ASN A 370 129.51 120.03 27.78
N LYS A 371 129.45 119.58 26.52
CA LYS A 371 129.81 118.26 25.98
C LYS A 371 128.86 117.03 26.00
N TRP A 372 128.57 116.59 24.75
CA TRP A 372 128.83 115.25 24.14
C TRP A 372 127.95 114.05 24.60
N SER A 373 127.12 113.49 23.71
CA SER A 373 127.42 112.46 22.67
C SER A 373 127.53 111.02 23.19
N ALA A 374 126.62 110.17 22.72
CA ALA A 374 126.84 108.82 22.14
C ALA A 374 125.50 108.05 22.21
N ARG A 375 124.92 107.64 21.09
CA ARG A 375 125.18 106.36 20.37
C ARG A 375 124.86 105.13 21.24
N SER A 376 124.16 104.09 20.78
CA SER A 376 123.49 103.84 19.52
C SER A 376 122.93 102.41 19.53
N THR A 377 122.13 102.15 18.51
CA THR A 377 122.23 100.98 17.60
C THR A 377 121.52 99.67 17.97
N VAL A 378 120.62 99.29 17.03
CA VAL A 378 120.71 98.08 16.16
C VAL A 378 119.89 96.86 16.63
N GLN A 379 119.17 96.10 15.78
CA GLN A 379 119.13 95.87 14.32
C GLN A 379 117.66 95.44 13.96
N ARG A 380 117.00 95.84 12.86
CA ARG A 380 117.19 95.50 11.42
C ARG A 380 116.88 94.01 11.13
N GLU A 381 116.22 93.57 10.05
CA GLU A 381 116.16 93.90 8.61
C GLU A 381 115.04 93.03 7.98
N SER A 382 114.58 93.09 6.71
CA SER A 382 114.33 94.12 5.70
C SER A 382 114.05 93.41 4.34
N ALA A 383 112.99 93.81 3.64
CA ALA A 383 113.04 94.29 2.24
C ALA A 383 113.25 93.27 1.04
N PRO A 384 113.34 93.71 -0.26
CA PRO A 384 112.30 93.48 -1.30
C PRO A 384 112.85 93.18 -2.75
N ARG A 385 112.01 93.19 -3.82
CA ARG A 385 112.12 94.09 -5.02
C ARG A 385 111.45 93.61 -6.35
N ARG A 386 110.78 94.60 -6.97
CA ARG A 386 110.78 95.12 -8.37
C ARG A 386 110.17 94.37 -9.58
N ARG A 387 109.58 95.25 -10.41
CA ARG A 387 108.93 95.12 -11.72
C ARG A 387 109.93 94.99 -12.88
N SER A 388 109.48 94.37 -13.97
CA SER A 388 109.77 94.80 -15.35
C SER A 388 108.54 94.55 -16.25
N VAL A 389 108.56 95.15 -17.44
CA VAL A 389 107.40 95.57 -18.25
C VAL A 389 107.28 94.75 -19.54
N SER A 390 106.04 94.58 -20.02
CA SER A 390 105.61 94.30 -21.41
C SER A 390 105.79 92.88 -21.97
N CYS A 391 104.68 92.18 -22.28
CA CYS A 391 104.15 92.13 -23.66
C CYS A 391 102.84 91.30 -23.76
N LYS A 392 101.92 91.80 -24.60
CA LYS A 392 100.93 91.07 -25.42
C LYS A 392 99.68 90.43 -24.76
N LYS A 393 98.60 91.24 -24.83
CA LYS A 393 97.27 90.90 -25.38
C LYS A 393 97.21 89.54 -26.13
N ARG A 394 96.47 88.57 -25.57
CA ARG A 394 95.53 87.62 -26.24
C ARG A 394 95.24 86.42 -25.33
N LEU A 395 94.23 86.49 -24.45
CA LEU A 395 93.56 85.30 -23.86
C LEU A 395 92.36 85.67 -22.96
N ARG A 396 91.49 86.57 -23.42
CA ARG A 396 90.26 86.95 -22.69
C ARG A 396 88.95 86.47 -23.35
N CYS A 397 89.03 85.70 -24.44
CA CYS A 397 87.88 85.18 -25.19
C CYS A 397 87.64 83.65 -24.99
N PHE A 398 88.63 82.87 -24.51
CA PHE A 398 88.46 81.41 -24.36
C PHE A 398 87.96 80.95 -22.97
N ARG A 399 87.89 81.86 -21.99
CA ARG A 399 87.42 81.57 -20.62
C ARG A 399 85.98 82.03 -20.34
N ARG A 400 85.34 82.68 -21.33
CA ARG A 400 83.92 83.09 -21.27
C ARG A 400 83.01 82.17 -22.10
N CYS A 401 83.54 81.46 -23.12
CA CYS A 401 82.82 80.43 -23.88
C CYS A 401 82.78 79.05 -23.18
N THR A 402 83.79 78.68 -22.38
CA THR A 402 83.79 77.40 -21.65
C THR A 402 82.84 77.41 -20.44
N THR A 403 82.59 78.57 -19.82
CA THR A 403 81.61 78.71 -18.74
C THR A 403 80.16 78.80 -19.22
N THR A 404 79.90 79.38 -20.40
CA THR A 404 78.55 79.42 -21.00
C THR A 404 78.14 78.11 -21.67
N LEU A 405 79.09 77.35 -22.25
CA LEU A 405 78.84 75.99 -22.74
C LEU A 405 78.70 74.99 -21.58
N ALA A 406 79.43 75.15 -20.48
CA ALA A 406 79.27 74.32 -19.27
C ALA A 406 77.94 74.57 -18.54
N SER A 407 77.48 75.81 -18.42
CA SER A 407 76.16 76.11 -17.83
C SER A 407 74.99 75.66 -18.71
N SER A 408 75.13 75.78 -20.04
CA SER A 408 74.14 75.27 -21.01
C SER A 408 74.06 73.73 -21.00
N THR A 409 75.20 73.03 -21.02
CA THR A 409 75.24 71.56 -20.92
C THR A 409 74.79 71.03 -19.57
N GLN A 410 75.02 71.76 -18.47
CA GLN A 410 74.51 71.40 -17.14
C GLN A 410 73.01 71.64 -17.00
N SER A 411 72.45 72.66 -17.67
CA SER A 411 71.01 72.88 -17.80
C SER A 411 70.33 71.78 -18.60
N SER A 412 70.86 71.42 -19.79
CA SER A 412 70.35 70.31 -20.59
C SER A 412 70.48 68.96 -19.87
N ARG A 413 71.57 68.71 -19.12
CA ARG A 413 71.68 67.50 -18.27
C ARG A 413 70.63 67.48 -17.14
N ARG A 414 70.30 68.63 -16.54
CA ARG A 414 69.22 68.72 -15.54
C ARG A 414 67.84 68.50 -16.17
N GLN A 415 67.62 68.97 -17.40
CA GLN A 415 66.40 68.71 -18.16
C GLN A 415 66.29 67.24 -18.55
N VAL A 416 67.35 66.61 -19.06
CA VAL A 416 67.38 65.17 -19.38
C VAL A 416 67.14 64.32 -18.13
N LYS A 417 67.71 64.67 -16.97
CA LYS A 417 67.43 63.98 -15.71
C LYS A 417 65.98 64.14 -15.25
N ARG A 418 65.39 65.33 -15.39
CA ARG A 418 63.97 65.56 -15.08
C ARG A 418 63.07 64.71 -15.98
N VAL A 419 63.31 64.74 -17.29
CA VAL A 419 62.56 63.93 -18.26
C VAL A 419 62.76 62.43 -18.02
N HIS A 420 63.95 61.97 -17.61
CA HIS A 420 64.17 60.58 -17.23
C HIS A 420 63.44 60.18 -15.96
N GLU A 421 63.40 61.04 -14.95
CA GLU A 421 62.65 60.78 -13.71
C GLU A 421 61.13 60.79 -13.99
N GLU A 422 60.65 61.74 -14.78
CA GLU A 422 59.26 61.78 -15.25
C GLU A 422 58.91 60.54 -16.11
N LEU A 423 59.82 60.09 -16.98
CA LEU A 423 59.64 58.86 -17.76
C LEU A 423 59.65 57.61 -16.86
N ARG A 424 60.45 57.60 -15.80
CA ARG A 424 60.48 56.51 -14.83
C ARG A 424 59.20 56.49 -13.99
N GLN A 425 58.72 57.64 -13.55
CA GLN A 425 57.48 57.80 -12.79
C GLN A 425 56.28 57.37 -13.63
N THR A 426 56.18 57.87 -14.86
CA THR A 426 55.12 57.46 -15.80
C THR A 426 55.17 55.97 -16.12
N ARG A 427 56.35 55.37 -16.30
CA ARG A 427 56.49 53.90 -16.44
C ARG A 427 56.04 53.14 -15.19
N HIS A 428 56.30 53.69 -14.00
CA HIS A 428 55.84 53.08 -12.76
C HIS A 428 54.31 53.18 -12.63
N ASP A 429 53.74 54.32 -13.00
CA ASP A 429 52.29 54.55 -12.99
C ASP A 429 51.58 53.69 -14.04
N THR A 430 52.15 53.53 -15.26
CA THR A 430 51.61 52.61 -16.27
C THR A 430 51.64 51.16 -15.79
N ASN A 431 52.73 50.74 -15.15
CA ASN A 431 52.82 49.39 -14.57
C ASN A 431 51.84 49.19 -13.40
N ARG A 432 51.56 50.25 -12.62
CA ARG A 432 50.54 50.20 -11.55
C ARG A 432 49.14 50.07 -12.14
N LEU A 433 48.81 50.91 -13.13
CA LEU A 433 47.54 50.88 -13.84
C LEU A 433 47.32 49.57 -14.60
N GLU A 434 48.36 48.96 -15.17
CA GLU A 434 48.26 47.63 -15.79
C GLU A 434 47.96 46.53 -14.78
N LYS A 435 48.52 46.60 -13.57
CA LYS A 435 48.17 45.67 -12.48
C LYS A 435 46.73 45.89 -12.02
N GLU A 436 46.34 47.14 -11.80
CA GLU A 436 44.95 47.49 -11.43
C GLU A 436 43.97 47.02 -12.52
N LYS A 437 44.28 47.22 -13.81
CA LYS A 437 43.51 46.72 -14.95
C LYS A 437 43.39 45.20 -14.97
N LYS A 438 44.47 44.47 -14.66
CA LYS A 438 44.42 43.01 -14.55
C LYS A 438 43.51 42.58 -13.41
N THR A 439 43.67 43.17 -12.21
CA THR A 439 42.83 42.84 -11.06
C THR A 439 41.36 43.17 -11.27
N THR A 440 41.04 44.28 -11.94
CA THR A 440 39.64 44.61 -12.26
C THR A 440 39.10 43.70 -13.35
N ASN A 441 39.91 43.29 -14.33
CA ASN A 441 39.49 42.32 -15.34
C ASN A 441 39.24 40.93 -14.75
N ASP A 442 40.07 40.47 -13.81
CA ASP A 442 39.86 39.22 -13.08
C ASP A 442 38.57 39.29 -12.27
N ARG A 443 38.32 40.41 -11.58
CA ARG A 443 37.06 40.68 -10.86
C ARG A 443 35.84 40.70 -11.79
N LEU A 444 36.00 41.24 -12.99
CA LEU A 444 34.94 41.32 -13.99
C LEU A 444 34.61 39.91 -14.48
N LEU A 445 35.61 39.07 -14.75
CA LEU A 445 35.42 37.66 -15.11
C LEU A 445 34.72 36.86 -14.01
N GLU A 446 35.12 37.04 -12.74
CA GLU A 446 34.43 36.43 -11.58
C GLU A 446 32.94 36.82 -11.56
N LEU A 447 32.63 38.12 -11.61
CA LEU A 447 31.24 38.60 -11.65
C LEU A 447 30.48 38.15 -12.89
N THR A 448 31.17 37.94 -14.02
CA THR A 448 30.54 37.44 -15.25
C THR A 448 30.15 35.97 -15.08
N LEU A 449 31.05 35.15 -14.51
CA LEU A 449 30.77 33.74 -14.21
C LEU A 449 29.67 33.59 -13.15
N GLU A 450 29.65 34.44 -12.13
CA GLU A 450 28.58 34.47 -11.13
C GLU A 450 27.22 34.83 -11.75
N ASN A 451 27.18 35.82 -12.65
CA ASN A 451 25.97 36.15 -13.40
C ASN A 451 25.54 35.00 -14.33
N GLU A 452 26.46 34.38 -15.04
CA GLU A 452 26.17 33.21 -15.88
C GLU A 452 25.60 32.06 -15.04
N SER A 453 26.19 31.76 -13.87
CA SER A 453 25.66 30.77 -12.94
C SER A 453 24.25 31.12 -12.46
N CYS A 454 24.03 32.36 -12.03
CA CYS A 454 22.70 32.85 -11.62
C CYS A 454 21.67 32.74 -12.76
N THR A 455 22.05 33.05 -14.00
CA THR A 455 21.14 32.92 -15.16
C THR A 455 20.78 31.46 -15.45
N ILE A 456 21.74 30.53 -15.29
CA ILE A 456 21.48 29.09 -15.44
C ILE A 456 20.52 28.61 -14.33
N GLU A 457 20.74 29.03 -13.08
CA GLU A 457 19.85 28.69 -11.96
C GLU A 457 18.45 29.28 -12.14
N LEU A 458 18.33 30.53 -12.56
CA LEU A 458 17.05 31.16 -12.94
C LEU A 458 16.35 30.38 -14.06
N GLY A 459 17.11 29.90 -15.06
CA GLY A 459 16.58 29.04 -16.12
C GLY A 459 16.03 27.72 -15.58
N LYS A 460 16.71 27.09 -14.62
CA LYS A 460 16.23 25.85 -13.96
C LYS A 460 14.97 26.11 -13.13
N LEU A 461 14.95 27.18 -12.34
CA LEU A 461 13.79 27.56 -11.52
C LEU A 461 12.58 27.90 -12.38
N THR A 462 12.78 28.61 -13.50
CA THR A 462 11.69 28.90 -14.44
C THR A 462 11.11 27.61 -15.03
N LYS A 463 11.94 26.66 -15.45
CA LYS A 463 11.47 25.35 -15.93
C LYS A 463 10.69 24.57 -14.87
N SER A 464 11.20 24.50 -13.64
CA SER A 464 10.51 23.82 -12.53
C SER A 464 9.16 24.48 -12.19
N LYS A 465 9.09 25.82 -12.23
CA LYS A 465 7.84 26.56 -12.09
C LYS A 465 6.87 26.20 -13.22
N ASP A 466 7.32 26.21 -14.47
CA ASP A 466 6.48 25.90 -15.63
C ASP A 466 5.97 24.45 -15.57
N GLU A 467 6.80 23.49 -15.17
CA GLU A 467 6.40 22.09 -14.90
C GLU A 467 5.33 22.01 -13.80
N SER A 468 5.48 22.77 -12.71
CA SER A 468 4.51 22.83 -11.62
C SER A 468 3.18 23.45 -12.06
N LEU A 469 3.21 24.46 -12.94
CA LEU A 469 2.02 25.06 -13.52
C LEU A 469 1.28 24.07 -14.44
N VAL A 470 2.02 23.32 -15.26
CA VAL A 470 1.43 22.26 -16.10
C VAL A 470 0.78 21.19 -15.23
N GLN A 471 1.43 20.75 -14.15
CA GLN A 471 0.84 19.80 -13.20
C GLN A 471 -0.44 20.35 -12.55
N ALA A 472 -0.43 21.62 -12.14
CA ALA A 472 -1.61 22.28 -11.58
C ALA A 472 -2.77 22.32 -12.60
N ASP A 473 -2.50 22.60 -13.87
CA ASP A 473 -3.52 22.62 -14.91
C ASP A 473 -4.03 21.20 -15.26
N VAL A 474 -3.16 20.19 -15.24
CA VAL A 474 -3.57 18.78 -15.35
C VAL A 474 -4.51 18.40 -14.21
N LEU A 475 -4.19 18.79 -12.96
CA LEU A 475 -5.05 18.54 -11.81
C LEU A 475 -6.39 19.29 -11.93
N LYS A 476 -6.41 20.53 -12.42
CA LYS A 476 -7.66 21.26 -12.70
C LYS A 476 -8.52 20.53 -13.73
N LEU A 477 -7.92 20.02 -14.81
CA LEU A 477 -8.65 19.24 -15.83
C LEU A 477 -9.20 17.94 -15.26
N GLN A 478 -8.47 17.25 -14.40
CA GLN A 478 -8.97 16.06 -13.69
C GLN A 478 -10.14 16.41 -12.77
N VAL A 479 -10.05 17.51 -12.02
CA VAL A 479 -11.14 17.99 -11.17
C VAL A 479 -12.38 18.33 -12.00
N GLU A 480 -12.23 19.01 -13.14
CA GLU A 480 -13.37 19.29 -14.03
C GLU A 480 -13.98 18.01 -14.61
N ARG A 481 -13.17 17.02 -14.99
CA ARG A 481 -13.66 15.72 -15.46
C ARG A 481 -14.46 15.02 -14.35
N LEU A 482 -13.95 14.99 -13.12
CA LEU A 482 -14.64 14.41 -11.97
C LEU A 482 -15.94 15.15 -11.64
N LYS A 483 -15.94 16.49 -11.72
CA LYS A 483 -17.16 17.29 -11.57
C LYS A 483 -18.21 16.92 -12.61
N LYS A 484 -17.83 16.80 -13.90
CA LYS A 484 -18.75 16.39 -14.98
C LYS A 484 -19.30 14.98 -14.75
N LEU A 485 -18.47 14.04 -14.31
CA LEU A 485 -18.92 12.69 -13.95
C LEU A 485 -19.92 12.73 -12.78
N LEU A 486 -19.63 13.51 -11.74
CA LEU A 486 -20.52 13.66 -10.60
C LEU A 486 -21.86 14.30 -11.00
N THR A 487 -21.85 15.33 -11.84
CA THR A 487 -23.09 15.95 -12.33
C THR A 487 -23.90 14.98 -13.19
N ASN A 488 -23.25 14.17 -14.02
CA ASN A 488 -23.93 13.16 -14.84
C ASN A 488 -24.57 12.08 -13.97
N ARG A 489 -23.82 11.53 -12.98
CA ARG A 489 -24.36 10.57 -12.02
C ARG A 489 -25.48 11.16 -11.16
N GLY A 490 -25.36 12.43 -10.78
CA GLY A 490 -26.44 13.16 -10.12
C GLY A 490 -27.70 13.24 -10.98
N GLY A 491 -27.56 13.55 -12.27
CA GLY A 491 -28.68 13.55 -13.22
C GLY A 491 -29.32 12.17 -13.41
N GLU A 492 -28.51 11.11 -13.51
CA GLU A 492 -29.00 9.72 -13.58
C GLU A 492 -29.78 9.32 -12.32
N LEU A 493 -29.25 9.64 -11.13
CA LEU A 493 -29.90 9.37 -9.85
C LEU A 493 -31.24 10.11 -9.74
N MET A 494 -31.26 11.40 -10.06
CA MET A 494 -32.50 12.18 -10.11
C MET A 494 -33.51 11.60 -11.11
N GLY A 495 -33.04 11.11 -12.26
CA GLY A 495 -33.90 10.44 -13.25
C GLY A 495 -34.48 9.13 -12.72
N LEU A 496 -33.68 8.30 -12.04
CA LEU A 496 -34.13 7.06 -11.41
C LEU A 496 -35.09 7.33 -10.25
N GLU A 497 -34.83 8.35 -9.45
CA GLU A 497 -35.69 8.75 -8.33
C GLU A 497 -37.04 9.26 -8.82
N ASN A 498 -37.06 10.09 -9.87
CA ASN A 498 -38.30 10.49 -10.54
C ASN A 498 -39.06 9.28 -11.09
N ARG A 499 -38.37 8.31 -11.71
CA ARG A 499 -39.03 7.11 -12.26
C ARG A 499 -39.57 6.21 -11.16
N LYS A 500 -38.85 6.07 -10.04
CA LYS A 500 -39.31 5.36 -8.84
C LYS A 500 -40.58 6.01 -8.29
N GLU A 501 -40.59 7.33 -8.17
CA GLU A 501 -41.76 8.06 -7.67
C GLU A 501 -42.97 7.92 -8.60
N GLN A 502 -42.76 8.04 -9.92
CA GLN A 502 -43.80 7.79 -10.91
C GLN A 502 -44.39 6.38 -10.78
N LEU A 503 -43.52 5.37 -10.66
CA LEU A 503 -43.98 3.98 -10.47
C LEU A 503 -44.71 3.80 -9.14
N SER A 504 -44.26 4.45 -8.07
CA SER A 504 -44.94 4.42 -6.77
C SER A 504 -46.36 4.99 -6.86
N ILE A 505 -46.53 6.10 -7.58
CA ILE A 505 -47.84 6.70 -7.83
C ILE A 505 -48.71 5.75 -8.66
N THR A 506 -48.18 5.21 -9.77
CA THR A 506 -48.94 4.26 -10.61
C THR A 506 -49.33 3.00 -9.84
N ILE A 507 -48.45 2.47 -8.98
CA ILE A 507 -48.77 1.32 -8.13
C ILE A 507 -49.89 1.68 -7.15
N ALA A 508 -49.82 2.82 -6.49
CA ALA A 508 -50.87 3.28 -5.58
C ALA A 508 -52.23 3.46 -6.29
N GLU A 509 -52.23 4.01 -7.51
CA GLU A 509 -53.43 4.10 -8.35
C GLU A 509 -54.01 2.72 -8.69
N ARG A 510 -53.16 1.77 -9.11
CA ARG A 510 -53.59 0.40 -9.42
C ARG A 510 -54.09 -0.35 -8.19
N GLU A 511 -53.48 -0.15 -7.03
CA GLU A 511 -53.96 -0.74 -5.78
C GLU A 511 -55.37 -0.23 -5.44
N GLU A 512 -55.62 1.06 -5.62
CA GLU A 512 -56.95 1.62 -5.37
C GLU A 512 -57.98 1.15 -6.41
N GLU A 513 -57.60 1.06 -7.69
CA GLU A 513 -58.44 0.44 -8.73
C GLU A 513 -58.80 -1.01 -8.37
N ILE A 514 -57.83 -1.81 -7.93
CA ILE A 514 -58.06 -3.20 -7.53
C ILE A 514 -58.98 -3.25 -6.30
N LYS A 515 -58.80 -2.37 -5.31
CA LYS A 515 -59.71 -2.29 -4.15
C LYS A 515 -61.14 -1.99 -4.59
N MET A 516 -61.33 -1.01 -5.47
CA MET A 516 -62.65 -0.66 -6.02
C MET A 516 -63.27 -1.84 -6.77
N HIS A 517 -62.50 -2.53 -7.63
CA HIS A 517 -62.98 -3.75 -8.30
C HIS A 517 -63.34 -4.85 -7.30
N HIS A 518 -62.55 -5.01 -6.24
CA HIS A 518 -62.82 -5.99 -5.20
C HIS A 518 -64.07 -5.64 -4.38
N GLU A 519 -64.37 -4.36 -4.17
CA GLU A 519 -65.63 -3.90 -3.56
C GLU A 519 -66.83 -4.16 -4.46
N ILE A 520 -66.71 -3.90 -5.76
CA ILE A 520 -67.76 -4.20 -6.74
C ILE A 520 -68.07 -5.70 -6.75
N LEU A 521 -67.04 -6.56 -6.83
CA LEU A 521 -67.22 -8.01 -6.79
C LEU A 521 -67.84 -8.49 -5.47
N ARG A 522 -67.47 -7.88 -4.34
CA ARG A 522 -68.11 -8.17 -3.04
C ARG A 522 -69.59 -7.79 -3.04
N MET A 523 -69.95 -6.67 -3.65
CA MET A 523 -71.34 -6.25 -3.78
C MET A 523 -72.12 -7.19 -4.71
N GLU A 524 -71.55 -7.57 -5.86
CA GLU A 524 -72.15 -8.54 -6.79
C GLU A 524 -72.35 -9.92 -6.15
N ALA A 525 -71.37 -10.39 -5.37
CA ALA A 525 -71.51 -11.63 -4.61
C ALA A 525 -72.65 -11.54 -3.59
N LYS A 526 -72.79 -10.39 -2.91
CA LYS A 526 -73.89 -10.16 -1.97
C LYS A 526 -75.26 -10.12 -2.67
N THR A 527 -75.36 -9.46 -3.83
CA THR A 527 -76.63 -9.44 -4.59
C THR A 527 -77.00 -10.83 -5.10
N ALA A 528 -76.03 -11.60 -5.60
CA ALA A 528 -76.25 -12.99 -6.00
C ALA A 528 -76.67 -13.90 -4.82
N GLU A 529 -76.09 -13.67 -3.63
CA GLU A 529 -76.47 -14.37 -2.39
C GLU A 529 -77.93 -14.05 -1.99
N ASP A 530 -78.34 -12.78 -2.11
CA ASP A 530 -79.71 -12.35 -1.82
C ASP A 530 -80.72 -12.89 -2.85
N GLU A 531 -80.37 -12.94 -4.14
CA GLU A 531 -81.16 -13.61 -5.18
C GLU A 531 -81.30 -15.11 -4.92
N ARG A 532 -80.20 -15.78 -4.54
CA ARG A 532 -80.22 -17.20 -4.14
C ARG A 532 -81.17 -17.44 -2.98
N ARG A 533 -81.16 -16.56 -1.95
CA ARG A 533 -82.07 -16.63 -0.81
C ARG A 533 -83.53 -16.43 -1.24
N ALA A 534 -83.80 -15.49 -2.14
CA ALA A 534 -85.13 -15.26 -2.69
C ALA A 534 -85.66 -16.51 -3.42
N ILE A 535 -84.89 -17.10 -4.33
CA ILE A 535 -85.26 -18.33 -5.05
C ILE A 535 -85.45 -19.50 -4.08
N ALA A 536 -84.58 -19.63 -3.07
CA ALA A 536 -84.73 -20.67 -2.05
C ALA A 536 -86.05 -20.51 -1.27
N SER A 537 -86.45 -19.28 -0.95
CA SER A 537 -87.74 -19.02 -0.30
C SER A 537 -88.94 -19.38 -1.20
N GLU A 538 -88.88 -19.03 -2.49
CA GLU A 538 -89.92 -19.40 -3.46
C GLU A 538 -90.05 -20.91 -3.64
N LEU A 539 -88.91 -21.63 -3.66
CA LEU A 539 -88.90 -23.09 -3.75
C LEU A 539 -89.60 -23.73 -2.54
N VAL A 540 -89.33 -23.23 -1.33
CA VAL A 540 -89.99 -23.70 -0.11
C VAL A 540 -91.50 -23.50 -0.19
N ASP A 541 -91.96 -22.34 -0.67
CA ASP A 541 -93.39 -22.07 -0.79
C ASP A 541 -94.07 -22.91 -1.89
N ARG A 542 -93.43 -23.13 -3.04
CA ARG A 542 -93.93 -24.08 -4.06
C ARG A 542 -93.98 -25.51 -3.55
N SER A 543 -92.99 -25.94 -2.77
CA SER A 543 -92.98 -27.27 -2.15
C SER A 543 -94.19 -27.46 -1.23
N LYS A 544 -94.52 -26.46 -0.39
CA LYS A 544 -95.74 -26.47 0.44
C LYS A 544 -97.01 -26.62 -0.41
N GLN A 545 -97.12 -25.92 -1.55
CA GLN A 545 -98.29 -26.02 -2.44
C GLN A 545 -98.43 -27.41 -3.06
N VAL A 546 -97.33 -28.05 -3.47
CA VAL A 546 -97.35 -29.43 -4.00
C VAL A 546 -97.84 -30.42 -2.95
N VAL A 547 -97.37 -30.30 -1.71
CA VAL A 547 -97.84 -31.15 -0.60
C VAL A 547 -99.34 -30.97 -0.37
N GLN A 548 -99.86 -29.74 -0.40
CA GLN A 548 -101.29 -29.48 -0.28
C GLN A 548 -102.12 -30.12 -1.40
N LEU A 549 -101.64 -30.06 -2.65
CA LEU A 549 -102.31 -30.70 -3.79
C LEU A 549 -102.29 -32.24 -3.67
N LYS A 550 -101.16 -32.83 -3.27
CA LYS A 550 -101.04 -34.27 -3.07
C LYS A 550 -102.05 -34.78 -2.03
N ASN A 551 -102.13 -34.11 -0.88
CA ASN A 551 -103.10 -34.44 0.17
C ASN A 551 -104.55 -34.33 -0.35
N ARG A 552 -104.85 -33.34 -1.19
CA ARG A 552 -106.18 -33.19 -1.82
C ARG A 552 -106.50 -34.35 -2.77
N PHE A 553 -105.54 -34.83 -3.55
CA PHE A 553 -105.71 -35.98 -4.45
C PHE A 553 -105.91 -37.30 -3.69
N GLU A 554 -105.15 -37.53 -2.62
CA GLU A 554 -105.28 -38.73 -1.80
C GLU A 554 -106.67 -38.83 -1.14
N VAL A 555 -107.20 -37.70 -0.64
CA VAL A 555 -108.58 -37.63 -0.11
C VAL A 555 -109.64 -37.92 -1.20
N LEU A 556 -109.36 -37.58 -2.46
CA LEU A 556 -110.26 -37.83 -3.60
C LEU A 556 -110.28 -39.31 -4.01
N MET A 557 -109.11 -39.97 -4.02
CA MET A 557 -108.99 -41.40 -4.31
C MET A 557 -109.57 -42.28 -3.20
N GLY A 558 -109.46 -41.86 -1.93
CA GLY A 558 -110.06 -42.58 -0.81
C GLY A 558 -111.60 -42.57 -0.76
N ARG A 559 -112.29 -41.87 -1.68
CA ARG A 559 -113.76 -41.83 -1.78
C ARG A 559 -114.34 -42.76 -2.86
N MET A 560 -113.53 -43.54 -3.58
CA MET A 560 -114.00 -44.50 -4.58
C MET A 560 -113.67 -45.94 -4.16
N ASP A 561 -114.69 -46.78 -3.93
CA ASP A 561 -114.57 -48.21 -3.61
C ASP A 561 -114.42 -49.06 -4.89
N THR A 562 -113.56 -50.08 -4.85
CA THR A 562 -113.12 -50.86 -6.01
C THR A 562 -113.57 -52.33 -6.04
N ASP A 563 -114.50 -52.79 -5.19
CA ASP A 563 -114.82 -54.23 -5.13
C ASP A 563 -116.27 -54.62 -4.73
N ALA A 564 -117.29 -54.14 -5.47
CA ALA A 564 -118.64 -54.72 -5.41
C ALA A 564 -119.46 -54.47 -6.69
N GLY A 565 -119.52 -55.47 -7.59
CA GLY A 565 -120.32 -55.36 -8.83
C GLY A 565 -120.47 -56.62 -9.69
N GLN A 566 -120.37 -57.84 -9.14
CA GLN A 566 -120.63 -59.08 -9.87
C GLN A 566 -121.82 -59.87 -9.28
N MET A 567 -122.89 -59.98 -10.08
CA MET A 567 -123.99 -60.97 -10.09
C MET A 567 -125.06 -60.98 -8.97
N THR A 568 -126.35 -61.01 -9.38
CA THR A 568 -127.55 -60.87 -8.52
C THR A 568 -128.33 -62.18 -8.32
N HIS A 569 -128.95 -62.32 -7.14
CA HIS A 569 -129.67 -63.47 -6.55
C HIS A 569 -130.74 -64.17 -7.43
N ALA A 570 -131.18 -63.58 -8.54
CA ALA A 570 -132.21 -64.16 -9.42
C ALA A 570 -131.70 -65.29 -10.33
N GLN A 571 -130.39 -65.39 -10.57
CA GLN A 571 -129.83 -66.35 -11.52
C GLN A 571 -129.63 -67.77 -10.93
N HIS A 572 -129.67 -67.94 -9.60
CA HIS A 572 -129.55 -69.26 -8.97
C HIS A 572 -130.87 -70.03 -8.90
N ILE A 573 -132.03 -69.36 -8.86
CA ILE A 573 -133.35 -70.02 -8.72
C ILE A 573 -133.80 -70.69 -10.03
N VAL A 574 -133.40 -70.13 -11.18
CA VAL A 574 -133.80 -70.61 -12.52
C VAL A 574 -133.12 -71.93 -12.90
N LYS A 575 -131.90 -72.20 -12.39
CA LYS A 575 -131.15 -73.41 -12.75
C LYS A 575 -131.72 -74.67 -12.07
N THR A 576 -132.21 -74.56 -10.84
CA THR A 576 -132.80 -75.67 -10.06
C THR A 576 -134.21 -76.07 -10.49
N ALA A 577 -134.94 -75.22 -11.24
CA ALA A 577 -136.30 -75.53 -11.70
C ALA A 577 -136.34 -76.41 -12.97
N LYS A 578 -135.34 -76.29 -13.85
CA LYS A 578 -135.29 -77.02 -15.13
C LYS A 578 -135.02 -78.52 -14.98
N GLU A 579 -134.19 -78.91 -14.02
CA GLU A 579 -133.79 -80.32 -13.85
C GLU A 579 -134.92 -81.21 -13.26
N ARG A 580 -136.03 -80.63 -12.80
CA ARG A 580 -137.15 -81.36 -12.18
C ARG A 580 -138.27 -81.76 -13.15
N GLU A 581 -138.38 -81.09 -14.30
CA GLU A 581 -139.45 -81.33 -15.30
C GLU A 581 -139.06 -82.42 -16.32
N GLU A 582 -137.76 -82.58 -16.60
CA GLU A 582 -137.24 -83.53 -17.59
C GLU A 582 -137.36 -85.01 -17.16
N LEU A 583 -137.38 -85.31 -15.86
CA LEU A 583 -137.46 -86.68 -15.34
C LEU A 583 -138.90 -87.24 -15.25
N GLN A 584 -139.94 -86.41 -15.36
CA GLN A 584 -141.33 -86.84 -15.24
C GLN A 584 -141.99 -87.16 -16.59
N THR A 585 -141.55 -86.56 -17.69
CA THR A 585 -142.06 -86.82 -19.05
C THR A 585 -141.56 -88.15 -19.65
N TYR A 586 -140.47 -88.69 -19.12
CA TYR A 586 -139.87 -89.96 -19.56
C TYR A 586 -140.62 -91.21 -19.05
N GLY A 587 -141.39 -91.11 -17.95
CA GLY A 587 -142.12 -92.24 -17.37
C GLY A 587 -143.41 -92.60 -18.11
N ASP A 588 -144.20 -91.60 -18.52
CA ASP A 588 -145.56 -91.83 -19.06
C ASP A 588 -145.57 -92.35 -20.51
N THR A 589 -144.46 -92.22 -21.23
CA THR A 589 -144.32 -92.71 -22.62
C THR A 589 -144.08 -94.21 -22.70
N LEU A 590 -143.38 -94.80 -21.71
CA LEU A 590 -143.01 -96.21 -21.71
C LEU A 590 -144.19 -97.16 -21.45
N ASP A 591 -145.19 -96.76 -20.65
CA ASP A 591 -146.36 -97.61 -20.34
C ASP A 591 -147.40 -97.67 -21.48
N GLY A 592 -147.41 -96.68 -22.39
CA GLY A 592 -148.30 -96.63 -23.55
C GLY A 592 -147.89 -97.60 -24.67
N ASP A 593 -146.59 -97.83 -24.83
CA ASP A 593 -146.04 -98.63 -25.92
C ASP A 593 -146.14 -100.14 -25.66
N ILE A 594 -146.09 -100.57 -24.40
CA ILE A 594 -146.19 -101.99 -24.01
C ILE A 594 -147.53 -102.62 -24.45
N LYS A 595 -148.65 -101.88 -24.34
CA LYS A 595 -149.99 -102.39 -24.71
C LYS A 595 -150.29 -102.39 -26.22
N LYS A 596 -149.46 -101.73 -27.04
CA LYS A 596 -149.50 -101.80 -28.51
C LYS A 596 -148.60 -102.93 -29.03
N ALA A 597 -147.44 -103.12 -28.41
CA ALA A 597 -146.49 -104.18 -28.76
C ALA A 597 -147.11 -105.59 -28.66
N GLU A 598 -147.96 -105.87 -27.67
CA GLU A 598 -148.61 -107.19 -27.50
C GLU A 598 -149.57 -107.57 -28.65
N ARG A 599 -150.19 -106.59 -29.31
CA ARG A 599 -151.07 -106.83 -30.48
C ARG A 599 -150.30 -106.94 -31.79
N GLU A 600 -149.14 -106.29 -31.88
CA GLU A 600 -148.25 -106.38 -33.03
C GLU A 600 -147.48 -107.72 -33.07
N LEU A 601 -147.10 -108.28 -31.92
CA LEU A 601 -146.41 -109.59 -31.84
C LEU A 601 -147.14 -110.71 -32.59
N ARG A 602 -148.48 -110.77 -32.53
CA ARG A 602 -149.26 -111.79 -33.24
C ARG A 602 -149.30 -111.62 -34.76
N LYS A 603 -149.11 -110.39 -35.29
CA LYS A 603 -149.03 -110.13 -36.74
C LYS A 603 -147.60 -110.31 -37.23
N ILE A 604 -146.62 -109.93 -36.41
CA ILE A 604 -145.19 -110.06 -36.68
C ILE A 604 -144.78 -111.53 -36.84
N ASP A 605 -145.34 -112.49 -36.08
CA ASP A 605 -144.99 -113.90 -36.27
C ASP A 605 -145.29 -114.46 -37.68
N LYS A 606 -146.37 -114.00 -38.32
CA LYS A 606 -146.69 -114.40 -39.71
C LYS A 606 -145.77 -113.73 -40.75
N THR A 607 -145.31 -112.50 -40.50
CA THR A 607 -144.35 -111.79 -41.36
C THR A 607 -142.90 -112.24 -41.14
N ILE A 608 -142.56 -112.71 -39.94
CA ILE A 608 -141.24 -113.26 -39.62
C ILE A 608 -140.98 -114.57 -40.38
N ALA A 609 -142.00 -115.40 -40.61
CA ALA A 609 -141.83 -116.64 -41.36
C ALA A 609 -141.38 -116.39 -42.82
N THR A 610 -141.97 -115.40 -43.50
CA THR A 610 -141.59 -115.01 -44.87
C THR A 610 -140.30 -114.18 -44.91
N LEU A 611 -140.05 -113.31 -43.91
CA LEU A 611 -138.78 -112.58 -43.78
C LEU A 611 -137.59 -113.49 -43.45
N ARG A 612 -137.75 -114.55 -42.66
CA ARG A 612 -136.65 -115.50 -42.35
C ARG A 612 -136.14 -116.21 -43.61
N GLY A 613 -137.00 -116.53 -44.57
CA GLY A 613 -136.63 -117.16 -45.84
C GLY A 613 -135.76 -116.25 -46.74
N SER A 614 -136.11 -114.96 -46.83
CA SER A 614 -135.31 -113.98 -47.59
C SER A 614 -134.07 -113.49 -46.81
N ASN A 615 -134.18 -113.27 -45.51
CA ASN A 615 -133.06 -112.84 -44.65
C ASN A 615 -131.99 -113.92 -44.47
N SER A 616 -132.31 -115.20 -44.61
CA SER A 616 -131.30 -116.27 -44.64
C SER A 616 -130.39 -116.16 -45.86
N LYS A 617 -130.90 -115.69 -47.01
CA LYS A 617 -130.09 -115.48 -48.22
C LYS A 617 -129.30 -114.17 -48.17
N PHE A 618 -129.89 -113.08 -47.64
CA PHE A 618 -129.17 -111.83 -47.40
C PHE A 618 -128.07 -111.95 -46.32
N LYS A 619 -128.28 -112.75 -45.27
CA LYS A 619 -127.24 -112.98 -44.25
C LYS A 619 -125.99 -113.66 -44.81
N HIS A 620 -126.14 -114.57 -45.78
CA HIS A 620 -124.98 -115.27 -46.35
C HIS A 620 -124.16 -114.40 -47.33
N GLN A 621 -124.77 -113.36 -47.90
CA GLN A 621 -124.11 -112.42 -48.81
C GLN A 621 -123.45 -111.22 -48.08
N PHE A 622 -123.68 -111.07 -46.77
CA PHE A 622 -123.06 -110.03 -45.93
C PHE A 622 -122.36 -110.59 -44.68
N THR A 623 -122.10 -111.90 -44.62
CA THR A 623 -121.27 -112.50 -43.57
C THR A 623 -119.81 -112.10 -43.78
N LYS A 624 -119.33 -111.22 -42.91
CA LYS A 624 -117.95 -110.74 -42.82
C LYS A 624 -116.99 -111.90 -42.49
N VAL A 625 -115.90 -111.99 -43.24
CA VAL A 625 -114.78 -112.92 -43.04
C VAL A 625 -114.30 -112.86 -41.58
N THR A 626 -114.18 -114.01 -40.93
CA THR A 626 -113.82 -114.19 -39.52
C THR A 626 -112.32 -114.43 -39.32
N GLU A 627 -111.73 -113.71 -38.36
CA GLU A 627 -110.53 -114.01 -37.52
C GLU A 627 -109.30 -114.73 -38.12
N GLY A 628 -109.03 -114.61 -39.43
CA GLY A 628 -107.94 -115.33 -40.10
C GLY A 628 -106.95 -114.53 -40.97
N ASP A 629 -107.06 -113.20 -41.10
CA ASP A 629 -106.33 -112.45 -42.14
C ASP A 629 -105.12 -111.61 -41.66
N ASP A 630 -104.10 -111.54 -42.53
CA ASP A 630 -102.73 -110.98 -42.40
C ASP A 630 -102.59 -109.55 -41.80
N THR A 631 -103.69 -108.81 -41.68
CA THR A 631 -103.70 -107.40 -41.24
C THR A 631 -103.29 -107.20 -39.77
N LEU A 632 -103.58 -108.17 -38.90
CA LEU A 632 -103.29 -108.09 -37.47
C LEU A 632 -101.80 -108.34 -37.15
N VAL A 633 -101.09 -109.05 -38.03
CA VAL A 633 -99.64 -109.27 -37.96
C VAL A 633 -98.89 -107.99 -38.33
N GLN A 634 -99.36 -107.25 -39.34
CA GLN A 634 -98.77 -105.97 -39.74
C GLN A 634 -98.92 -104.88 -38.66
N GLN A 635 -100.04 -104.86 -37.93
CA GLN A 635 -100.27 -103.91 -36.84
C GLN A 635 -99.27 -104.10 -35.68
N LYS A 636 -98.93 -105.35 -35.33
CA LYS A 636 -97.94 -105.64 -34.28
C LYS A 636 -96.52 -105.24 -34.68
N LEU A 637 -96.16 -105.40 -35.96
CA LEU A 637 -94.84 -105.01 -36.48
C LEU A 637 -94.63 -103.49 -36.45
N LEU A 638 -95.67 -102.72 -36.81
CA LEU A 638 -95.62 -101.25 -36.79
C LEU A 638 -95.54 -100.69 -35.36
N GLN A 639 -96.19 -101.33 -34.38
CA GLN A 639 -96.05 -100.96 -32.97
C GLN A 639 -94.63 -101.20 -32.42
N GLN A 640 -93.91 -102.22 -32.91
CA GLN A 640 -92.52 -102.48 -32.55
C GLN A 640 -91.58 -101.41 -33.13
N LYS A 641 -91.74 -101.04 -34.40
CA LYS A 641 -90.97 -99.97 -35.06
C LYS A 641 -91.12 -98.62 -34.37
N ASN A 642 -92.31 -98.31 -33.86
CA ASN A 642 -92.57 -97.03 -33.21
C ASN A 642 -91.87 -96.91 -31.84
N LYS A 643 -91.74 -98.02 -31.09
CA LYS A 643 -90.96 -98.07 -29.84
C LYS A 643 -89.46 -97.84 -30.09
N GLU A 644 -88.91 -98.37 -31.18
CA GLU A 644 -87.50 -98.17 -31.55
C GLU A 644 -87.19 -96.70 -31.89
N LEU A 645 -88.07 -96.04 -32.65
CA LEU A 645 -87.91 -94.62 -32.99
C LEU A 645 -87.97 -93.72 -31.73
N GLN A 646 -88.84 -94.06 -30.77
CA GLN A 646 -88.95 -93.30 -29.53
C GLN A 646 -87.71 -93.46 -28.63
N ALA A 647 -87.03 -94.61 -28.68
CA ALA A 647 -85.74 -94.82 -28.01
C ALA A 647 -84.61 -93.97 -28.64
N ILE A 648 -84.59 -93.81 -29.97
CA ILE A 648 -83.60 -92.98 -30.68
C ILE A 648 -83.77 -91.49 -30.34
N VAL A 649 -85.02 -91.00 -30.26
CA VAL A 649 -85.32 -89.62 -29.88
C VAL A 649 -84.90 -89.34 -28.43
N ASN A 650 -85.15 -90.28 -27.51
CA ASN A 650 -84.72 -90.17 -26.12
C ASN A 650 -83.18 -90.19 -25.98
N ARG A 651 -82.49 -90.93 -26.85
CA ARG A 651 -81.02 -90.92 -26.90
C ARG A 651 -80.47 -89.57 -27.34
N ARG A 652 -81.00 -88.97 -28.42
CA ARG A 652 -80.59 -87.64 -28.90
C ARG A 652 -80.87 -86.52 -27.90
N THR A 653 -81.98 -86.61 -27.17
CA THR A 653 -82.31 -85.61 -26.13
C THR A 653 -81.41 -85.72 -24.91
N ASN A 654 -80.96 -86.93 -24.54
CA ASN A 654 -79.95 -87.09 -23.48
C ASN A 654 -78.56 -86.63 -23.93
N GLU A 655 -78.14 -86.91 -25.17
CA GLU A 655 -76.88 -86.41 -25.74
C GLU A 655 -76.84 -84.87 -25.75
N MET A 656 -77.97 -84.21 -26.05
CA MET A 656 -78.09 -82.74 -25.96
C MET A 656 -77.98 -82.22 -24.52
N LYS A 657 -78.57 -82.93 -23.55
CA LYS A 657 -78.46 -82.55 -22.12
C LYS A 657 -77.04 -82.73 -21.60
N ASP A 658 -76.34 -83.77 -22.03
CA ASP A 658 -74.94 -84.00 -21.68
C ASP A 658 -74.05 -82.91 -22.30
N PHE A 659 -74.30 -82.52 -23.56
CA PHE A 659 -73.61 -81.41 -24.21
C PHE A 659 -73.76 -80.09 -23.42
N LEU A 660 -74.98 -79.75 -23.02
CA LEU A 660 -75.25 -78.56 -22.21
C LEU A 660 -74.58 -78.62 -20.83
N ARG A 661 -74.52 -79.80 -20.19
CA ARG A 661 -73.79 -79.98 -18.93
C ARG A 661 -72.29 -79.76 -19.12
N THR A 662 -71.70 -80.26 -20.20
CA THR A 662 -70.29 -79.98 -20.53
C THR A 662 -70.04 -78.52 -20.83
N GLU A 663 -70.92 -77.81 -21.53
CA GLU A 663 -70.78 -76.36 -21.73
C GLU A 663 -70.81 -75.60 -20.41
N VAL A 664 -71.77 -75.89 -19.52
CA VAL A 664 -71.83 -75.24 -18.21
C VAL A 664 -70.58 -75.54 -17.37
N SER A 665 -70.08 -76.78 -17.40
CA SER A 665 -68.81 -77.15 -16.75
C SER A 665 -67.63 -76.38 -17.33
N LYS A 666 -67.56 -76.22 -18.66
CA LYS A 666 -66.49 -75.46 -19.34
C LYS A 666 -66.58 -73.97 -19.09
N MET A 667 -67.78 -73.42 -18.95
CA MET A 667 -68.00 -72.04 -18.54
C MET A 667 -67.55 -71.79 -17.10
N SER A 668 -67.82 -72.72 -16.18
CA SER A 668 -67.29 -72.67 -14.81
C SER A 668 -65.76 -72.74 -14.80
N GLU A 669 -65.16 -73.69 -15.53
CA GLU A 669 -63.70 -73.79 -15.65
C GLU A 669 -63.06 -72.53 -16.25
N LEU A 670 -63.71 -71.87 -17.21
CA LEU A 670 -63.25 -70.59 -17.76
C LEU A 670 -63.34 -69.45 -16.74
N GLN A 671 -64.37 -69.44 -15.90
CA GLN A 671 -64.52 -68.46 -14.83
C GLN A 671 -63.45 -68.66 -13.75
N ASP A 672 -63.17 -69.90 -13.36
CA ASP A 672 -62.10 -70.24 -12.43
C ASP A 672 -60.73 -69.84 -13.01
N ARG A 673 -60.47 -70.13 -14.29
CA ARG A 673 -59.25 -69.68 -14.98
C ARG A 673 -59.12 -68.16 -15.10
N GLN A 674 -60.23 -67.43 -15.16
CA GLN A 674 -60.22 -65.97 -15.12
C GLN A 674 -59.88 -65.45 -13.72
N ASN A 675 -60.39 -66.10 -12.67
CA ASN A 675 -60.04 -65.78 -11.29
C ASN A 675 -58.56 -66.11 -11.00
N ASP A 676 -58.08 -67.29 -11.39
CA ASP A 676 -56.67 -67.68 -11.29
C ASP A 676 -55.76 -66.67 -12.01
N LYS A 677 -56.16 -66.22 -13.20
CA LYS A 677 -55.43 -65.20 -13.95
C LYS A 677 -55.39 -63.87 -13.18
N ALA A 678 -56.49 -63.44 -12.57
CA ALA A 678 -56.53 -62.21 -11.78
C ALA A 678 -55.67 -62.32 -10.51
N GLU A 679 -55.64 -63.48 -9.85
CA GLU A 679 -54.77 -63.75 -8.70
C GLU A 679 -53.28 -63.75 -9.11
N LEU A 680 -52.94 -64.37 -10.24
CA LEU A 680 -51.58 -64.33 -10.79
C LEU A 680 -51.17 -62.92 -11.21
N GLU A 681 -52.06 -62.13 -11.81
CA GLU A 681 -51.79 -60.72 -12.15
C GLU A 681 -51.57 -59.87 -10.89
N ALA A 682 -52.33 -60.11 -9.82
CA ALA A 682 -52.11 -59.47 -8.52
C ALA A 682 -50.78 -59.90 -7.89
N GLY A 683 -50.42 -61.18 -7.98
CA GLY A 683 -49.15 -61.72 -7.54
C GLY A 683 -47.96 -61.16 -8.31
N ILE A 684 -48.06 -61.02 -9.64
CA ILE A 684 -47.05 -60.38 -10.48
C ILE A 684 -46.88 -58.91 -10.07
N ALA A 685 -47.97 -58.17 -9.86
CA ALA A 685 -47.88 -56.77 -9.41
C ALA A 685 -47.20 -56.66 -8.03
N GLN A 686 -47.47 -57.58 -7.10
CA GLN A 686 -46.83 -57.62 -5.79
C GLN A 686 -45.34 -57.98 -5.89
N LEU A 687 -44.98 -58.94 -6.74
CA LEU A 687 -43.59 -59.30 -7.03
C LEU A 687 -42.82 -58.18 -7.73
N GLU A 688 -43.47 -57.40 -8.61
CA GLU A 688 -42.87 -56.23 -9.23
C GLU A 688 -42.56 -55.13 -8.20
N VAL A 689 -43.47 -54.90 -7.24
CA VAL A 689 -43.23 -53.99 -6.13
C VAL A 689 -42.05 -54.47 -5.26
N GLN A 690 -42.01 -55.76 -4.94
CA GLN A 690 -40.90 -56.35 -4.19
C GLN A 690 -39.58 -56.27 -4.96
N ARG A 691 -39.59 -56.53 -6.28
CA ARG A 691 -38.41 -56.40 -7.14
C ARG A 691 -37.87 -54.97 -7.13
N VAL A 692 -38.75 -53.96 -7.23
CA VAL A 692 -38.35 -52.55 -7.17
C VAL A 692 -37.80 -52.16 -5.80
N ALA A 693 -38.35 -52.72 -4.71
CA ALA A 693 -37.81 -52.53 -3.37
C ALA A 693 -36.41 -53.16 -3.22
N LEU A 694 -36.24 -54.39 -3.69
CA LEU A 694 -34.95 -55.09 -3.70
C LEU A 694 -33.92 -54.41 -4.60
N ASP A 695 -34.33 -53.91 -5.79
CA ASP A 695 -33.45 -53.16 -6.69
C ASP A 695 -32.93 -51.87 -6.01
N LYS A 696 -33.76 -51.20 -5.21
CA LYS A 696 -33.34 -50.05 -4.39
C LYS A 696 -32.37 -50.46 -3.28
N GLU A 697 -32.68 -51.55 -2.58
CA GLU A 697 -31.85 -52.06 -1.49
C GLU A 697 -30.48 -52.52 -1.99
N ILE A 698 -30.42 -53.15 -3.18
CA ILE A 698 -29.18 -53.50 -3.89
C ILE A 698 -28.38 -52.24 -4.25
N GLU A 699 -29.03 -51.19 -4.73
CA GLU A 699 -28.32 -49.95 -5.09
C GLU A 699 -27.77 -49.23 -3.85
N GLU A 700 -28.53 -49.22 -2.75
CA GLU A 700 -28.07 -48.73 -1.45
C GLU A 700 -26.88 -49.55 -0.92
N GLN A 701 -26.94 -50.88 -1.04
CA GLN A 701 -25.83 -51.77 -0.69
C GLN A 701 -24.59 -51.53 -1.58
N ARG A 702 -24.76 -51.31 -2.89
CA ARG A 702 -23.66 -50.99 -3.83
C ARG A 702 -23.00 -49.66 -3.49
N GLU A 703 -23.77 -48.64 -3.15
CA GLU A 703 -23.23 -47.37 -2.66
C GLU A 703 -22.45 -47.55 -1.36
N LEU A 704 -22.96 -48.38 -0.44
CA LEU A 704 -22.30 -48.69 0.82
C LEU A 704 -20.97 -49.42 0.59
N VAL A 705 -20.95 -50.43 -0.29
CA VAL A 705 -19.73 -51.15 -0.70
C VAL A 705 -18.73 -50.20 -1.34
N ALA A 706 -19.16 -49.32 -2.26
CA ALA A 706 -18.26 -48.34 -2.88
C ALA A 706 -17.66 -47.37 -1.84
N ARG A 707 -18.42 -46.97 -0.80
CA ARG A 707 -17.91 -46.16 0.31
C ARG A 707 -16.90 -46.94 1.15
N TYR A 708 -17.17 -48.21 1.45
CA TYR A 708 -16.24 -49.06 2.17
C TYR A 708 -14.97 -49.35 1.37
N ASP A 709 -15.05 -49.60 0.06
CA ASP A 709 -13.88 -49.81 -0.81
C ASP A 709 -12.97 -48.58 -0.84
N VAL A 710 -13.55 -47.38 -0.88
CA VAL A 710 -12.78 -46.13 -0.79
C VAL A 710 -12.13 -45.96 0.60
N ALA A 711 -12.81 -46.36 1.68
CA ALA A 711 -12.26 -46.33 3.03
C ALA A 711 -11.16 -47.38 3.25
N ILE A 712 -11.34 -48.60 2.73
CA ILE A 712 -10.36 -49.70 2.72
C ILE A 712 -9.15 -49.30 1.88
N GLY A 713 -9.35 -48.70 0.70
CA GLY A 713 -8.26 -48.20 -0.14
C GLY A 713 -7.42 -47.10 0.51
N LYS A 714 -8.03 -46.25 1.35
CA LYS A 714 -7.30 -45.25 2.16
C LYS A 714 -6.55 -45.90 3.33
N SER A 715 -7.15 -46.91 3.95
CA SER A 715 -6.55 -47.66 5.07
C SER A 715 -5.38 -48.55 4.60
N ARG A 716 -5.48 -49.17 3.42
CA ARG A 716 -4.38 -49.92 2.76
C ARG A 716 -3.17 -49.06 2.42
N ARG A 717 -3.35 -47.75 2.20
CA ARG A 717 -2.23 -46.82 1.93
C ARG A 717 -1.50 -46.35 3.19
N THR A 718 -2.11 -46.54 4.36
CA THR A 718 -1.59 -46.07 5.65
C THR A 718 -1.05 -47.20 6.54
N THR A 719 -1.31 -48.46 6.17
CA THR A 719 -0.89 -49.66 6.91
C THR A 719 0.30 -50.35 6.23
N GLU A 720 1.21 -50.90 7.04
CA GLU A 720 2.43 -51.56 6.56
C GLU A 720 2.10 -52.81 5.72
N THR A 721 2.87 -53.06 4.66
CA THR A 721 2.59 -54.11 3.66
C THR A 721 2.62 -55.53 4.20
N GLU A 722 3.20 -55.75 5.38
CA GLU A 722 3.23 -57.06 6.07
C GLU A 722 1.89 -57.35 6.76
N ILE A 723 1.25 -56.34 7.35
CA ILE A 723 -0.07 -56.46 7.99
C ILE A 723 -1.16 -56.73 6.94
N VAL A 724 -1.04 -56.12 5.75
CA VAL A 724 -1.98 -56.37 4.65
C VAL A 724 -1.91 -57.81 4.16
N LYS A 725 -0.70 -58.42 4.14
CA LYS A 725 -0.53 -59.83 3.75
C LYS A 725 -1.05 -60.80 4.81
N ASP A 726 -0.87 -60.50 6.09
CA ASP A 726 -1.45 -61.31 7.17
C ASP A 726 -2.99 -61.26 7.16
N ILE A 727 -3.59 -60.11 6.89
CA ILE A 727 -5.06 -59.98 6.73
C ILE A 727 -5.54 -60.76 5.49
N GLU A 728 -4.84 -60.67 4.36
CA GLU A 728 -5.18 -61.44 3.16
C GLU A 728 -5.10 -62.97 3.41
N LEU A 729 -4.15 -63.41 4.23
CA LEU A 729 -3.98 -64.82 4.59
C LEU A 729 -5.09 -65.31 5.54
N LEU A 730 -5.49 -64.48 6.52
CA LEU A 730 -6.65 -64.76 7.38
C LEU A 730 -7.97 -64.80 6.59
N GLU A 731 -8.14 -63.90 5.61
CA GLU A 731 -9.30 -63.93 4.71
C GLU A 731 -9.31 -65.20 3.84
N GLU A 732 -8.15 -65.69 3.39
CA GLU A 732 -8.04 -66.95 2.66
C GLU A 732 -8.39 -68.16 3.54
N GLU A 733 -7.99 -68.17 4.81
CA GLU A 733 -8.39 -69.19 5.79
C GLU A 733 -9.90 -69.17 6.05
N GLU A 734 -10.51 -67.99 6.25
CA GLU A 734 -11.97 -67.87 6.42
C GLU A 734 -12.75 -68.29 5.16
N LYS A 735 -12.24 -67.95 3.97
CA LYS A 735 -12.80 -68.41 2.69
C LYS A 735 -12.74 -69.93 2.58
N GLN A 736 -11.64 -70.56 3.00
CA GLN A 736 -11.53 -72.03 3.01
C GLN A 736 -12.51 -72.66 3.99
N VAL A 737 -12.61 -72.13 5.21
CA VAL A 737 -13.55 -72.60 6.25
C VAL A 737 -15.00 -72.49 5.78
N SER A 738 -15.38 -71.38 5.15
CA SER A 738 -16.72 -71.16 4.61
C SER A 738 -17.01 -72.06 3.39
N LEU A 739 -16.01 -72.31 2.53
CA LEU A 739 -16.14 -73.24 1.41
C LEU A 739 -16.38 -74.67 1.91
N VAL A 740 -15.63 -75.11 2.92
CA VAL A 740 -15.79 -76.43 3.56
C VAL A 740 -17.17 -76.56 4.18
N ARG A 741 -17.67 -75.51 4.86
CA ARG A 741 -19.03 -75.48 5.41
C ARG A 741 -20.10 -75.64 4.32
N LEU A 742 -19.96 -74.90 3.22
CA LEU A 742 -20.90 -74.97 2.08
C LEU A 742 -20.86 -76.36 1.43
N LEU A 743 -19.68 -76.94 1.28
CA LEU A 743 -19.49 -78.28 0.71
C LEU A 743 -20.15 -79.35 1.60
N MET A 744 -20.06 -79.21 2.93
CA MET A 744 -20.76 -80.07 3.87
C MET A 744 -22.29 -79.89 3.81
N GLN A 745 -22.79 -78.66 3.71
CA GLN A 745 -24.23 -78.37 3.62
C GLN A 745 -24.86 -78.90 2.32
N VAL A 746 -24.16 -78.75 1.19
CA VAL A 746 -24.60 -79.31 -0.10
C VAL A 746 -24.57 -80.84 -0.06
N ALA A 747 -23.54 -81.44 0.56
CA ALA A 747 -23.48 -82.88 0.73
C ALA A 747 -24.63 -83.40 1.63
N GLN A 748 -25.06 -82.63 2.62
CA GLN A 748 -26.19 -82.95 3.50
C GLN A 748 -27.52 -82.96 2.74
N ASN A 749 -27.75 -81.97 1.87
CA ASN A 749 -28.96 -81.88 1.03
C ASN A 749 -29.07 -83.02 -0.01
N HIS A 750 -27.97 -83.69 -0.31
CA HIS A 750 -27.91 -84.81 -1.27
C HIS A 750 -27.84 -86.20 -0.62
N GLY A 751 -27.96 -86.28 0.72
CA GLY A 751 -28.15 -87.54 1.48
C GLY A 751 -26.98 -87.94 2.38
N GLU A 752 -27.27 -88.70 3.44
CA GLU A 752 -26.30 -89.11 4.48
C GLU A 752 -25.07 -89.86 3.95
N GLU A 753 -25.23 -90.68 2.89
CA GLU A 753 -24.08 -91.38 2.27
C GLU A 753 -23.11 -90.41 1.59
N VAL A 754 -23.62 -89.41 0.88
CA VAL A 754 -22.81 -88.39 0.21
C VAL A 754 -22.12 -87.51 1.25
N PHE A 755 -22.83 -87.13 2.30
CA PHE A 755 -22.27 -86.40 3.44
C PHE A 755 -21.10 -87.15 4.07
N ARG A 756 -21.23 -88.44 4.38
CA ARG A 756 -20.13 -89.24 4.97
C ARG A 756 -18.96 -89.45 4.02
N VAL A 757 -19.21 -89.59 2.72
CA VAL A 757 -18.13 -89.69 1.73
C VAL A 757 -17.35 -88.38 1.67
N VAL A 758 -18.04 -87.23 1.62
CA VAL A 758 -17.44 -85.90 1.57
C VAL A 758 -16.67 -85.59 2.86
N GLU A 759 -17.28 -85.82 4.03
CA GLU A 759 -16.65 -85.65 5.34
C GLU A 759 -15.40 -86.54 5.48
N GLY A 760 -15.51 -87.80 5.05
CA GLY A 760 -14.40 -88.75 5.06
C GLY A 760 -13.31 -88.45 4.03
N THR A 761 -13.63 -87.77 2.92
CA THR A 761 -12.59 -87.25 2.00
C THR A 761 -11.88 -86.05 2.58
N LEU A 762 -12.60 -85.10 3.20
CA LEU A 762 -12.04 -83.90 3.81
C LEU A 762 -11.07 -84.26 4.95
N HIS A 763 -11.46 -85.20 5.81
CA HIS A 763 -10.60 -85.72 6.88
C HIS A 763 -9.35 -86.44 6.33
N ARG A 764 -9.48 -87.19 5.24
CA ARG A 764 -8.33 -87.85 4.59
C ARG A 764 -7.35 -86.86 3.95
N SER A 765 -7.83 -85.71 3.50
CA SER A 765 -7.00 -84.60 2.99
C SER A 765 -6.44 -83.68 4.08
N GLY A 766 -6.71 -83.94 5.37
CA GLY A 766 -6.16 -83.16 6.48
C GLY A 766 -6.81 -81.79 6.69
N ILE A 767 -8.04 -81.60 6.20
CA ILE A 767 -8.81 -80.36 6.35
C ILE A 767 -9.75 -80.53 7.56
N GLU A 768 -9.59 -79.70 8.60
CA GLU A 768 -10.44 -79.74 9.79
C GLU A 768 -11.84 -79.20 9.49
N VAL A 769 -12.86 -79.99 9.80
CA VAL A 769 -14.26 -79.57 9.66
C VAL A 769 -14.67 -78.80 10.92
N PRO A 770 -15.12 -77.54 10.82
CA PRO A 770 -15.54 -76.76 11.98
C PRO A 770 -16.74 -77.40 12.69
N ALA A 771 -16.68 -77.54 14.02
CA ALA A 771 -17.64 -78.31 14.83
C ALA A 771 -19.07 -77.73 14.89
N ASP A 772 -19.29 -76.49 14.45
CA ASP A 772 -20.58 -75.77 14.56
C ASP A 772 -21.52 -75.95 13.34
N SER A 773 -21.32 -76.97 12.50
CA SER A 773 -22.15 -77.22 11.30
C SER A 773 -23.47 -77.95 11.58
N PHE A 774 -23.79 -78.25 12.85
CA PHE A 774 -24.98 -78.99 13.24
C PHE A 774 -26.03 -78.09 13.90
N GLY A 775 -26.91 -77.51 13.09
CA GLY A 775 -28.08 -76.78 13.54
C GLY A 775 -29.15 -76.78 12.45
N GLY A 776 -29.92 -77.85 12.38
CA GLY A 776 -31.16 -77.87 11.61
C GLY A 776 -32.23 -77.08 12.36
N ASP A 777 -32.91 -76.17 11.67
CA ASP A 777 -34.18 -75.63 12.12
C ASP A 777 -35.26 -76.14 11.15
N GLU A 778 -36.12 -76.97 11.72
CA GLU A 778 -37.34 -77.49 11.12
C GLU A 778 -38.43 -76.40 11.16
N GLY A 779 -39.17 -76.22 10.08
CA GLY A 779 -40.43 -75.47 10.06
C GLY A 779 -40.53 -74.50 8.88
N GLY A 780 -41.58 -74.50 8.08
CA GLY A 780 -42.81 -75.26 8.10
C GLY A 780 -43.54 -75.11 6.76
N ASP A 781 -44.47 -76.04 6.53
CA ASP A 781 -45.46 -75.99 5.46
C ASP A 781 -46.32 -74.72 5.55
N GLU A 782 -46.44 -74.01 4.43
CA GLU A 782 -47.68 -73.44 3.89
C GLU A 782 -47.57 -73.29 2.38
#